data_AF-A0A448S3V2-F1
#
_entry.id   AF-A0A448S3V2-F1
#
_cell.length_a   1.000
_cell.length_b   1.000
_cell.length_c   1.000
_cell.angle_alpha   90.00
_cell.angle_beta   90.00
_cell.angle_gamma   90.00
#
_symmetry.space_group_name_H-M   'P 1'
#
loop_
_entity.id
_entity.type
_entity.pdbx_description
1 polymer ?
#
loop_
_entity_poly.entity_id
_entity_poly.type
_entity_poly.pdbx_seq_one_letter_code
_entity_poly.pdbx_strand_id
1 'polypeptide(L)'
;MRTLRGCYQWFLLLALLASTALWAAEKVAPWPHSVTLSGTSMELHQPQLDSWQDNLLKGRMVVAVKTGTLTDAKGKKQDKISYGVAWFSARTSTDKEQRQVTLDNLKVEKVNFPTDSDNQQHYLDLLRQLPAKTLLVSLDQLESDLAIQDQAPQQGVKVNNAPPKILFAFQPAALVLLDGQPAWQASGQSGVERAINTRSLLLKKDGTLYIYFANQWYTAPGLGGPWAQKLTVPVELTQAMQAAVKSKLVTTGPQEKTSVTKPAEITVSTEPAELIQIDGDPQFMPIDGTQLSYVVNTPSDVFIDAQQNNSWYVLVSGRWFRADSTNGPWQYVAGSALPADFSNIPSDSPKSAVLASIPGTPEAREALIANSVPQTAKVSRSKAALQVRYDGGSAKFRSIDGTPLQYAWNTDVPVIKVDGKSFFAVKNGVWFVATAPQGPWVVATNVPAVIYTIPANSPLHYVTYVRVYGSTNEEVYVGYTPGYYGTVASNGVVVYGTGYPCNAWVGNVWYSCPATYGYGSSFAWDPAIGWSFGFISGWIWGSAWSQPWWGPWYGYYPPYHPGYWGGGVSVYNVYNHWGNTVAQGVRADWSNPWNGHYGSNVRGSFYNNATGGHGAGYAWRDTNGNNGITHGGAGGVRFNPQTGRAVAANGAGAYNPNTGNGIAGESATA
;
A
#
# COMPACT_ATOMS: atom_id res chain seq x y z
N MET A 1 20.08 -60.93 37.55
CA MET A 1 18.75 -61.55 37.76
C MET A 1 17.73 -60.71 37.00
N ARG A 2 17.26 -61.17 35.83
CA ARG A 2 15.85 -61.57 35.52
C ARG A 2 14.85 -60.45 35.88
N THR A 3 13.99 -59.85 35.04
CA THR A 3 13.30 -60.15 33.76
C THR A 3 12.39 -58.90 33.55
N LEU A 4 12.14 -58.27 32.39
CA LEU A 4 11.41 -58.73 31.20
C LEU A 4 11.46 -57.60 30.14
N ARG A 5 11.74 -57.99 28.88
CA ARG A 5 11.50 -57.22 27.64
C ARG A 5 10.04 -57.37 27.24
N GLY A 6 9.42 -56.32 26.68
CA GLY A 6 8.20 -56.47 25.89
C GLY A 6 7.50 -55.15 25.51
N CYS A 7 7.42 -54.89 24.21
CA CYS A 7 6.45 -54.03 23.52
C CYS A 7 6.62 -52.50 23.62
N TYR A 8 7.61 -52.01 22.86
CA TYR A 8 7.55 -50.71 22.18
C TYR A 8 6.73 -50.88 20.89
N GLN A 9 5.56 -50.26 20.83
CA GLN A 9 4.71 -49.89 19.68
C GLN A 9 3.26 -49.86 20.20
N TRP A 10 2.46 -48.88 19.79
CA TRP A 10 1.04 -48.65 20.17
C TRP A 10 0.72 -47.63 21.28
N PHE A 11 1.42 -46.49 21.33
CA PHE A 11 0.91 -45.31 22.08
C PHE A 11 1.24 -43.98 21.37
N LEU A 12 0.96 -43.89 20.07
CA LEU A 12 1.18 -42.68 19.27
C LEU A 12 0.04 -42.39 18.27
N LEU A 13 -1.20 -42.80 18.60
CA LEU A 13 -2.30 -42.74 17.64
C LEU A 13 -3.67 -42.30 18.20
N LEU A 14 -3.74 -41.58 19.32
CA LEU A 14 -5.05 -41.17 19.86
C LEU A 14 -5.11 -39.82 20.61
N ALA A 15 -4.34 -38.83 20.19
CA ALA A 15 -4.47 -37.45 20.70
C ALA A 15 -4.23 -36.35 19.65
N LEU A 16 -4.59 -36.60 18.40
CA LEU A 16 -4.56 -35.61 17.30
C LEU A 16 -5.86 -35.68 16.47
N LEU A 17 -6.99 -35.66 17.17
CA LEU A 17 -8.32 -35.39 16.61
C LEU A 17 -9.00 -34.32 17.47
N ALA A 18 -8.29 -33.22 17.73
CA ALA A 18 -8.93 -31.94 18.03
C ALA A 18 -8.82 -31.12 16.74
N SER A 19 -9.91 -31.14 15.99
CA SER A 19 -10.09 -30.45 14.72
C SER A 19 -9.85 -28.95 14.92
N THR A 20 -8.64 -28.49 14.64
CA THR A 20 -8.48 -27.14 14.11
C THR A 20 -9.09 -27.19 12.72
N ALA A 21 -10.37 -26.85 12.62
CA ALA A 21 -10.92 -26.37 11.37
C ALA A 21 -10.07 -25.16 10.98
N LEU A 22 -8.99 -25.41 10.22
CA LEU A 22 -8.35 -24.40 9.41
C LEU A 22 -9.49 -23.82 8.59
N TRP A 23 -9.85 -22.57 8.87
CA TRP A 23 -10.59 -21.76 7.92
C TRP A 23 -9.66 -21.64 6.72
N ALA A 24 -9.79 -22.58 5.79
CA ALA A 24 -9.25 -22.39 4.46
C ALA A 24 -9.93 -21.14 3.92
N ALA A 25 -9.14 -20.14 3.55
CA ALA A 25 -9.65 -19.02 2.76
C ALA A 25 -10.43 -19.63 1.59
N GLU A 26 -11.72 -19.33 1.54
CA GLU A 26 -12.60 -19.88 0.51
C GLU A 26 -12.01 -19.50 -0.85
N LYS A 27 -11.65 -20.51 -1.65
CA LYS A 27 -11.08 -20.26 -2.98
C LYS A 27 -12.12 -19.51 -3.80
N VAL A 28 -11.85 -18.24 -4.12
CA VAL A 28 -12.69 -17.46 -5.03
C VAL A 28 -12.80 -18.22 -6.34
N ALA A 29 -14.01 -18.68 -6.68
CA ALA A 29 -14.28 -19.32 -7.95
C ALA A 29 -14.02 -18.32 -9.08
N PRO A 30 -13.28 -18.68 -10.14
CA PRO A 30 -13.14 -17.81 -11.29
C PRO A 30 -14.50 -17.59 -11.95
N TRP A 31 -14.72 -16.40 -12.52
CA TRP A 31 -15.90 -16.13 -13.33
C TRP A 31 -15.96 -17.11 -14.52
N PRO A 32 -17.16 -17.46 -15.01
CA PRO A 32 -18.48 -17.04 -14.53
C PRO A 32 -18.95 -17.71 -13.22
N HIS A 33 -19.89 -17.08 -12.51
CA HIS A 33 -20.48 -17.59 -11.27
C HIS A 33 -21.84 -18.24 -11.52
N SER A 34 -22.01 -19.50 -11.13
CA SER A 34 -23.30 -20.18 -11.18
C SER A 34 -24.17 -19.87 -9.95
N VAL A 35 -25.43 -19.51 -10.17
CA VAL A 35 -26.42 -19.27 -9.13
C VAL A 35 -27.72 -20.01 -9.44
N THR A 36 -28.39 -20.51 -8.41
CA THR A 36 -29.73 -21.07 -8.53
C THR A 36 -30.67 -20.19 -7.73
N LEU A 37 -31.65 -19.59 -8.40
CA LEU A 37 -32.60 -18.64 -7.83
C LEU A 37 -34.01 -19.18 -8.05
N SER A 38 -34.71 -19.50 -6.97
CA SER A 38 -36.06 -20.09 -7.00
C SER A 38 -36.20 -21.29 -7.96
N GLY A 39 -35.18 -22.15 -8.03
CA GLY A 39 -35.16 -23.35 -8.90
C GLY A 39 -34.63 -23.11 -10.32
N THR A 40 -34.46 -21.86 -10.74
CA THR A 40 -33.90 -21.51 -12.06
C THR A 40 -32.37 -21.42 -11.97
N SER A 41 -31.68 -22.20 -12.82
CA SER A 41 -30.22 -22.15 -12.92
C SER A 41 -29.79 -21.00 -13.82
N MET A 42 -28.93 -20.13 -13.29
CA MET A 42 -28.37 -19.00 -14.01
C MET A 42 -26.84 -18.98 -13.86
N GLU A 43 -26.19 -18.38 -14.84
CA GLU A 43 -24.75 -18.15 -14.86
C GLU A 43 -24.53 -16.65 -15.05
N LEU A 44 -23.83 -16.04 -14.10
CA LEU A 44 -23.45 -14.64 -14.13
C LEU A 44 -22.05 -14.55 -14.70
N HIS A 45 -21.90 -13.89 -15.83
CA HIS A 45 -20.58 -13.60 -16.39
C HIS A 45 -19.98 -12.37 -15.73
N GLN A 46 -18.67 -12.25 -15.89
CA GLN A 46 -17.89 -11.17 -15.32
C GLN A 46 -18.51 -9.80 -15.66
N PRO A 47 -18.73 -8.93 -14.65
CA PRO A 47 -19.27 -7.60 -14.88
C PRO A 47 -18.33 -6.75 -15.74
N GLN A 48 -18.90 -5.98 -16.65
CA GLN A 48 -18.26 -4.82 -17.27
C GLN A 48 -18.61 -3.58 -16.46
N LEU A 49 -17.60 -2.79 -16.12
CA LEU A 49 -17.82 -1.53 -15.42
C LEU A 49 -18.54 -0.52 -16.33
N ASP A 50 -19.47 0.27 -15.77
CA ASP A 50 -20.02 1.49 -16.41
C ASP A 50 -19.53 2.75 -15.68
N SER A 51 -19.40 2.69 -14.34
CA SER A 51 -18.78 3.73 -13.52
C SER A 51 -18.42 3.19 -12.13
N TRP A 52 -17.30 3.62 -11.56
CA TRP A 52 -16.96 3.36 -10.16
C TRP A 52 -16.51 4.65 -9.49
N GLN A 53 -17.35 5.18 -8.60
CA GLN A 53 -17.06 6.41 -7.86
C GLN A 53 -17.29 6.16 -6.38
N ASP A 54 -16.35 6.62 -5.54
CA ASP A 54 -16.36 6.35 -4.11
C ASP A 54 -16.44 4.85 -3.81
N ASN A 55 -17.53 4.36 -3.20
CA ASN A 55 -17.78 2.94 -3.00
C ASN A 55 -19.02 2.43 -3.73
N LEU A 56 -19.48 3.16 -4.76
CA LEU A 56 -20.63 2.77 -5.57
C LEU A 56 -20.16 2.38 -6.96
N LEU A 57 -20.35 1.11 -7.28
CA LEU A 57 -20.08 0.56 -8.60
C LEU A 57 -21.39 0.44 -9.36
N LYS A 58 -21.40 0.91 -10.62
CA LYS A 58 -22.43 0.61 -11.60
C LYS A 58 -21.78 -0.15 -12.74
N GLY A 59 -22.50 -1.14 -13.25
CA GLY A 59 -22.03 -1.91 -14.37
C GLY A 59 -23.13 -2.76 -14.97
N ARG A 60 -22.70 -3.59 -15.91
CA ARG A 60 -23.57 -4.53 -16.60
C ARG A 60 -22.90 -5.89 -16.68
N MET A 61 -23.66 -6.95 -16.49
CA MET A 61 -23.16 -8.31 -16.60
C MET A 61 -24.02 -9.11 -17.58
N VAL A 62 -23.39 -10.02 -18.31
CA VAL A 62 -24.13 -11.00 -19.11
C VAL A 62 -24.68 -12.07 -18.16
N VAL A 63 -25.94 -12.44 -18.37
CA VAL A 63 -26.63 -13.48 -17.62
C VAL A 63 -27.08 -14.56 -18.59
N ALA A 64 -26.64 -15.79 -18.34
CA ALA A 64 -27.10 -16.98 -19.04
C ALA A 64 -28.14 -17.69 -18.18
N VAL A 65 -29.32 -17.99 -18.73
CA VAL A 65 -30.43 -18.65 -18.04
C VAL A 65 -30.72 -19.98 -18.71
N LYS A 66 -30.69 -21.08 -17.95
CA LYS A 66 -31.11 -22.38 -18.46
C LYS A 66 -32.64 -22.44 -18.59
N THR A 67 -33.14 -22.44 -19.81
CA THR A 67 -34.58 -22.45 -20.15
C THR A 67 -35.09 -23.83 -20.55
N GLY A 68 -34.22 -24.84 -20.64
CA GLY A 68 -34.59 -26.22 -20.93
C GLY A 68 -33.41 -27.09 -21.33
N THR A 69 -33.68 -28.23 -21.97
CA THR A 69 -32.67 -29.15 -22.50
C THR A 69 -33.12 -29.64 -23.88
N LEU A 70 -32.29 -29.42 -24.89
CA LEU A 70 -32.42 -29.96 -26.25
C LEU A 70 -31.76 -31.33 -26.33
N THR A 71 -32.25 -32.21 -27.20
CA THR A 71 -31.59 -33.48 -27.52
C THR A 71 -31.24 -33.46 -29.00
N ASP A 72 -29.97 -33.64 -29.33
CA ASP A 72 -29.53 -33.66 -30.73
C ASP A 72 -29.93 -34.97 -31.43
N ALA A 73 -29.76 -35.02 -32.75
CA ALA A 73 -30.10 -36.18 -33.58
C ALA A 73 -29.30 -37.46 -33.23
N LYS A 74 -28.27 -37.36 -32.37
CA LYS A 74 -27.45 -38.47 -31.87
C LYS A 74 -27.78 -38.84 -30.41
N GLY A 75 -28.85 -38.26 -29.84
CA GLY A 75 -29.28 -38.53 -28.47
C GLY A 75 -28.51 -37.77 -27.38
N LYS A 76 -27.63 -36.83 -27.74
CA LYS A 76 -26.86 -36.04 -26.77
C LYS A 76 -27.73 -34.88 -26.26
N LYS A 77 -27.88 -34.80 -24.94
CA LYS A 77 -28.58 -33.70 -24.27
C LYS A 77 -27.68 -32.46 -24.22
N GLN A 78 -28.24 -31.31 -24.56
CA GLN A 78 -27.60 -29.99 -24.49
C GLN A 78 -28.55 -29.01 -23.82
N ASP A 79 -28.04 -28.13 -22.97
CA ASP A 79 -28.89 -27.16 -22.30
C ASP A 79 -29.34 -26.06 -23.27
N LYS A 80 -30.63 -25.72 -23.23
CA LYS A 80 -31.17 -24.56 -23.91
C LYS A 80 -30.91 -23.35 -23.01
N ILE A 81 -30.08 -22.42 -23.48
CA ILE A 81 -29.67 -21.24 -22.72
C ILE A 81 -30.24 -19.98 -23.38
N SER A 82 -30.80 -19.09 -22.56
CA SER A 82 -31.16 -17.72 -22.93
C SER A 82 -30.12 -16.75 -22.40
N TYR A 83 -29.64 -15.84 -23.24
CA TYR A 83 -28.64 -14.83 -22.86
C TYR A 83 -29.27 -13.46 -22.78
N GLY A 84 -28.92 -12.72 -21.73
CA GLY A 84 -29.32 -11.35 -21.55
C GLY A 84 -28.26 -10.53 -20.83
N VAL A 85 -28.54 -9.24 -20.68
CA VAL A 85 -27.69 -8.30 -19.95
C VAL A 85 -28.46 -7.78 -18.76
N ALA A 86 -27.84 -7.76 -17.59
CA ALA A 86 -28.37 -7.16 -16.38
C ALA A 86 -27.55 -5.93 -16.00
N TRP A 87 -28.20 -4.78 -15.82
CA TRP A 87 -27.61 -3.56 -15.28
C TRP A 87 -27.79 -3.55 -13.79
N PHE A 88 -26.70 -3.28 -13.08
CA PHE A 88 -26.70 -3.31 -11.63
C PHE A 88 -25.92 -2.16 -11.02
N SER A 89 -26.27 -1.85 -9.78
CA SER A 89 -25.47 -1.03 -8.88
C SER A 89 -25.16 -1.81 -7.60
N ALA A 90 -23.96 -1.64 -7.05
CA ALA A 90 -23.55 -2.33 -5.83
C ALA A 90 -22.62 -1.45 -4.99
N ARG A 91 -22.62 -1.65 -3.67
CA ARG A 91 -21.60 -1.09 -2.80
C ARG A 91 -20.34 -1.96 -2.86
N THR A 92 -19.18 -1.33 -2.87
CA THR A 92 -17.90 -2.05 -2.94
C THR A 92 -17.22 -2.13 -1.57
N SER A 93 -16.87 -3.34 -1.15
CA SER A 93 -15.87 -3.57 -0.11
C SER A 93 -14.54 -3.95 -0.76
N THR A 94 -13.59 -3.03 -0.79
CA THR A 94 -12.31 -3.20 -1.48
C THR A 94 -11.25 -3.65 -0.48
N ASP A 95 -10.57 -4.76 -0.77
CA ASP A 95 -9.37 -5.23 -0.09
C ASP A 95 -8.19 -5.15 -1.06
N LYS A 96 -7.36 -4.13 -0.87
CA LYS A 96 -6.18 -3.90 -1.73
C LYS A 96 -5.05 -4.91 -1.45
N GLU A 97 -4.99 -5.50 -0.25
CA GLU A 97 -3.96 -6.51 0.06
C GLU A 97 -4.28 -7.82 -0.64
N GLN A 98 -5.55 -8.20 -0.72
CA GLN A 98 -6.01 -9.38 -1.46
C GLN A 98 -6.30 -9.10 -2.94
N ARG A 99 -6.16 -7.85 -3.39
CA ARG A 99 -6.54 -7.35 -4.73
C ARG A 99 -7.97 -7.78 -5.14
N GLN A 100 -8.92 -7.66 -4.21
CA GLN A 100 -10.31 -8.10 -4.40
C GLN A 100 -11.33 -7.01 -4.04
N VAL A 101 -12.47 -7.03 -4.74
CA VAL A 101 -13.62 -6.18 -4.48
C VAL A 101 -14.85 -7.06 -4.26
N THR A 102 -15.46 -6.93 -3.09
CA THR A 102 -16.75 -7.52 -2.78
C THR A 102 -17.87 -6.58 -3.20
N LEU A 103 -18.85 -7.08 -3.94
CA LEU A 103 -20.07 -6.37 -4.29
C LEU A 103 -21.16 -6.69 -3.27
N ASP A 104 -21.46 -5.72 -2.43
CA ASP A 104 -22.50 -5.75 -1.40
C ASP A 104 -23.77 -5.03 -1.87
N ASN A 105 -24.93 -5.48 -1.38
CA ASN A 105 -26.22 -4.85 -1.64
C ASN A 105 -26.47 -4.60 -3.14
N LEU A 106 -26.20 -5.64 -3.94
CA LEU A 106 -26.35 -5.58 -5.38
C LEU A 106 -27.81 -5.34 -5.78
N LYS A 107 -28.07 -4.27 -6.53
CA LYS A 107 -29.39 -3.91 -7.03
C LYS A 107 -29.40 -4.06 -8.54
N VAL A 108 -30.23 -4.96 -9.05
CA VAL A 108 -30.47 -5.09 -10.48
C VAL A 108 -31.60 -4.15 -10.88
N GLU A 109 -31.25 -3.13 -11.65
CA GLU A 109 -32.15 -2.04 -12.04
C GLU A 109 -32.96 -2.41 -13.29
N LYS A 110 -32.30 -3.08 -14.24
CA LYS A 110 -32.87 -3.44 -15.54
C LYS A 110 -32.21 -4.71 -16.08
N VAL A 111 -32.95 -5.44 -16.91
CA VAL A 111 -32.44 -6.54 -17.73
C VAL A 111 -32.86 -6.36 -19.19
N ASN A 112 -32.17 -7.02 -20.10
CA ASN A 112 -32.55 -7.14 -21.51
C ASN A 112 -32.23 -8.56 -22.01
N PHE A 113 -33.24 -9.33 -22.43
CA PHE A 113 -33.11 -10.69 -22.97
C PHE A 113 -33.69 -10.74 -24.39
N PRO A 114 -32.92 -10.41 -25.44
CA PRO A 114 -33.44 -10.20 -26.79
C PRO A 114 -34.08 -11.46 -27.40
N THR A 115 -33.58 -12.64 -27.05
CA THR A 115 -34.05 -13.93 -27.57
C THR A 115 -35.12 -14.58 -26.69
N ASP A 116 -35.52 -13.91 -25.60
CA ASP A 116 -36.50 -14.40 -24.61
C ASP A 116 -37.18 -13.23 -23.88
N SER A 117 -37.75 -12.30 -24.66
CA SER A 117 -38.33 -11.05 -24.16
C SER A 117 -39.52 -11.27 -23.23
N ASP A 118 -40.30 -12.34 -23.47
CA ASP A 118 -41.53 -12.62 -22.73
C ASP A 118 -41.25 -12.99 -21.26
N ASN A 119 -40.06 -13.54 -20.98
CA ASN A 119 -39.63 -13.92 -19.62
C ASN A 119 -38.78 -12.85 -18.92
N GLN A 120 -38.55 -11.70 -19.56
CA GLN A 120 -37.61 -10.68 -19.07
C GLN A 120 -37.98 -10.16 -17.67
N GLN A 121 -39.27 -9.89 -17.40
CA GLN A 121 -39.72 -9.43 -16.08
C GLN A 121 -39.51 -10.49 -15.00
N HIS A 122 -39.76 -11.76 -15.32
CA HIS A 122 -39.49 -12.87 -14.42
C HIS A 122 -38.00 -12.98 -14.09
N TYR A 123 -37.11 -12.86 -15.09
CA TYR A 123 -35.66 -12.88 -14.87
C TYR A 123 -35.18 -11.68 -14.03
N LEU A 124 -35.76 -10.49 -14.21
CA LEU A 124 -35.48 -9.34 -13.36
C LEU A 124 -35.81 -9.63 -11.89
N ASP A 125 -36.99 -10.18 -11.63
CA ASP A 125 -37.45 -10.46 -10.27
C ASP A 125 -36.65 -11.59 -9.61
N LEU A 126 -36.15 -12.56 -10.37
CA LEU A 126 -35.17 -13.54 -9.90
C LEU A 126 -33.83 -12.86 -9.56
N LEU A 127 -33.26 -12.07 -10.48
CA LEU A 127 -31.96 -11.42 -10.27
C LEU A 127 -31.99 -10.39 -9.12
N ARG A 128 -33.14 -9.81 -8.80
CA ARG A 128 -33.34 -8.98 -7.59
C ARG A 128 -33.20 -9.77 -6.28
N GLN A 129 -33.15 -11.11 -6.32
CA GLN A 129 -32.87 -11.99 -5.18
C GLN A 129 -31.35 -12.23 -4.99
N LEU A 130 -30.51 -11.77 -5.91
CA LEU A 130 -29.04 -11.83 -5.78
C LEU A 130 -28.43 -11.17 -4.53
N PRO A 131 -29.00 -10.14 -3.87
CA PRO A 131 -28.39 -9.54 -2.67
C PRO A 131 -28.08 -10.54 -1.54
N ALA A 132 -28.68 -11.74 -1.57
CA ALA A 132 -28.38 -12.82 -0.63
C ALA A 132 -27.03 -13.53 -0.86
N LYS A 133 -26.29 -13.19 -1.95
CA LYS A 133 -24.99 -13.77 -2.27
C LYS A 133 -23.91 -12.71 -2.41
N THR A 134 -22.75 -12.97 -1.82
CA THR A 134 -21.54 -12.17 -1.97
C THR A 134 -20.92 -12.43 -3.34
N LEU A 135 -20.74 -11.39 -4.15
CA LEU A 135 -20.00 -11.48 -5.41
C LEU A 135 -18.62 -10.84 -5.26
N LEU A 136 -17.59 -11.57 -5.68
CA LEU A 136 -16.20 -11.11 -5.65
C LEU A 136 -15.73 -10.80 -7.08
N VAL A 137 -15.05 -9.68 -7.23
CA VAL A 137 -14.45 -9.21 -8.48
C VAL A 137 -12.98 -8.89 -8.24
N SER A 138 -12.12 -9.13 -9.23
CA SER A 138 -10.71 -8.74 -9.19
C SER A 138 -10.59 -7.21 -9.16
N LEU A 139 -9.77 -6.66 -8.24
CA LEU A 139 -9.49 -5.23 -8.21
C LEU A 139 -8.79 -4.77 -9.50
N ASP A 140 -7.85 -5.58 -10.01
CA ASP A 140 -7.02 -5.31 -11.18
C ASP A 140 -7.88 -5.07 -12.42
N GLN A 141 -8.94 -5.86 -12.56
CA GLN A 141 -9.88 -5.71 -13.65
C GLN A 141 -10.62 -4.39 -13.56
N LEU A 142 -11.11 -4.04 -12.37
CA LEU A 142 -11.85 -2.80 -12.19
C LEU A 142 -10.96 -1.58 -12.39
N GLU A 143 -9.69 -1.64 -11.96
CA GLU A 143 -8.67 -0.62 -12.26
C GLU A 143 -8.39 -0.53 -13.77
N SER A 144 -8.34 -1.66 -14.48
CA SER A 144 -8.16 -1.72 -15.94
C SER A 144 -9.37 -1.15 -16.71
N ASP A 145 -10.59 -1.52 -16.29
CA ASP A 145 -11.83 -1.00 -16.87
C ASP A 145 -11.95 0.51 -16.65
N LEU A 146 -11.56 1.00 -15.46
CA LEU A 146 -11.45 2.42 -15.18
C LEU A 146 -10.45 3.09 -16.13
N ALA A 147 -9.26 2.51 -16.34
CA ALA A 147 -8.25 3.08 -17.25
C ALA A 147 -8.75 3.22 -18.70
N ILE A 148 -9.69 2.38 -19.13
CA ILE A 148 -10.35 2.46 -20.44
C ILE A 148 -11.42 3.57 -20.46
N GLN A 149 -12.10 3.80 -19.34
CA GLN A 149 -13.19 4.80 -19.20
C GLN A 149 -12.69 6.21 -18.87
N ASP A 150 -11.55 6.33 -18.21
CA ASP A 150 -11.08 7.57 -17.63
C ASP A 150 -10.56 8.52 -18.72
N GLN A 151 -11.46 9.36 -19.24
CA GLN A 151 -11.14 10.50 -20.09
C GLN A 151 -11.20 11.84 -19.33
N ALA A 152 -11.50 11.83 -18.03
CA ALA A 152 -11.62 13.04 -17.23
C ALA A 152 -10.35 13.26 -16.38
N PRO A 153 -9.63 14.39 -16.53
CA PRO A 153 -8.48 14.67 -15.68
C PRO A 153 -8.92 14.78 -14.22
N GLN A 154 -8.36 13.94 -13.33
CA GLN A 154 -8.50 14.14 -11.89
C GLN A 154 -8.07 15.55 -11.52
N GLN A 155 -8.89 16.25 -10.73
CA GLN A 155 -8.61 17.63 -10.33
C GLN A 155 -7.35 17.65 -9.46
N GLY A 156 -6.25 18.16 -10.03
CA GLY A 156 -4.95 18.16 -9.37
C GLY A 156 -4.93 19.03 -8.12
N VAL A 157 -4.32 18.52 -7.06
CA VAL A 157 -4.07 19.26 -5.83
C VAL A 157 -2.86 20.17 -6.03
N LYS A 158 -3.00 21.46 -5.68
CA LYS A 158 -1.86 22.40 -5.71
C LYS A 158 -0.89 22.10 -4.57
N VAL A 159 0.24 21.48 -4.90
CA VAL A 159 1.36 21.22 -3.99
C VAL A 159 2.43 22.32 -4.06
N ASN A 160 3.30 22.38 -3.05
CA ASN A 160 4.53 23.15 -3.10
C ASN A 160 5.69 22.23 -3.52
N ASN A 161 6.44 22.63 -4.56
CA ASN A 161 7.56 21.86 -5.09
C ASN A 161 8.91 22.55 -4.87
N ALA A 162 8.99 23.47 -3.90
CA ALA A 162 10.28 24.02 -3.49
C ALA A 162 11.25 22.87 -3.15
N PRO A 163 12.46 22.84 -3.73
CA PRO A 163 13.39 21.74 -3.54
C PRO A 163 13.81 21.64 -2.07
N PRO A 164 13.84 20.42 -1.48
CA PRO A 164 14.52 20.23 -0.20
C PRO A 164 16.04 20.38 -0.41
N LYS A 165 16.81 20.37 0.69
CA LYS A 165 18.26 20.14 0.58
C LYS A 165 18.49 18.72 0.10
N ILE A 166 18.89 18.54 -1.15
CA ILE A 166 19.26 17.23 -1.68
C ILE A 166 20.77 17.04 -1.46
N LEU A 167 21.10 16.10 -0.59
CA LEU A 167 22.44 15.83 -0.10
C LEU A 167 22.96 14.54 -0.71
N PHE A 168 24.12 14.57 -1.36
CA PHE A 168 24.78 13.38 -1.88
C PHE A 168 25.85 12.91 -0.89
N ALA A 169 25.86 11.62 -0.58
CA ALA A 169 26.90 10.97 0.20
C ALA A 169 27.49 9.79 -0.57
N PHE A 170 28.83 9.74 -0.64
CA PHE A 170 29.58 8.70 -1.37
C PHE A 170 30.15 7.61 -0.46
N GLN A 171 29.79 7.65 0.83
CA GLN A 171 30.09 6.67 1.86
C GLN A 171 28.80 6.41 2.66
N PRO A 172 28.77 5.39 3.53
CA PRO A 172 27.82 5.32 4.64
C PRO A 172 27.46 6.69 5.23
N ALA A 173 26.18 7.07 5.18
CA ALA A 173 25.73 8.34 5.75
C ALA A 173 24.31 8.22 6.29
N ALA A 174 24.04 8.92 7.39
CA ALA A 174 22.71 8.99 7.99
C ALA A 174 22.24 10.44 8.10
N LEU A 175 21.02 10.67 7.62
CA LEU A 175 20.32 11.93 7.81
C LEU A 175 19.52 11.89 9.12
N VAL A 176 19.74 12.89 9.97
CA VAL A 176 18.97 13.14 11.19
C VAL A 176 18.16 14.41 10.98
N LEU A 177 16.85 14.26 10.92
CA LEU A 177 15.92 15.38 10.81
C LEU A 177 15.39 15.78 12.17
N LEU A 178 15.03 17.05 12.29
CA LEU A 178 14.29 17.60 13.40
C LEU A 178 13.14 18.45 12.87
N ASP A 179 12.01 18.41 13.57
CA ASP A 179 10.93 19.37 13.35
C ASP A 179 11.33 20.73 13.94
N GLY A 180 12.10 21.50 13.17
CA GLY A 180 12.65 22.81 13.58
C GLY A 180 13.90 22.70 14.47
N GLN A 181 14.19 23.76 15.24
CA GLN A 181 15.33 23.79 16.16
C GLN A 181 15.17 22.77 17.30
N PRO A 182 16.26 22.19 17.86
CA PRO A 182 16.16 21.17 18.88
C PRO A 182 15.37 21.62 20.13
N ALA A 183 14.39 20.82 20.51
CA ALA A 183 13.61 21.00 21.72
C ALA A 183 14.18 20.14 22.86
N TRP A 184 15.10 20.71 23.65
CA TRP A 184 15.79 20.02 24.74
C TRP A 184 14.85 19.78 25.93
N GLN A 185 14.83 18.54 26.42
CA GLN A 185 14.19 18.16 27.68
C GLN A 185 15.09 17.22 28.48
N ALA A 186 14.95 17.24 29.80
CA ALA A 186 15.67 16.32 30.67
C ALA A 186 15.37 14.86 30.28
N SER A 187 16.43 14.06 30.13
CA SER A 187 16.29 12.62 29.82
C SER A 187 15.95 11.76 31.05
N GLY A 188 15.96 12.36 32.24
CA GLY A 188 15.93 11.66 33.53
C GLY A 188 17.30 11.18 34.00
N GLN A 189 18.36 11.34 33.20
CA GLN A 189 19.74 11.06 33.59
C GLN A 189 20.50 12.36 33.91
N SER A 190 21.46 12.27 34.83
CA SER A 190 22.18 13.43 35.36
C SER A 190 22.93 14.22 34.29
N GLY A 191 22.54 15.49 34.12
CA GLY A 191 23.16 16.41 33.15
C GLY A 191 22.95 16.02 31.68
N VAL A 192 21.98 15.16 31.36
CA VAL A 192 21.68 14.75 29.98
C VAL A 192 20.31 15.25 29.55
N GLU A 193 20.30 16.05 28.48
CA GLU A 193 19.09 16.48 27.78
C GLU A 193 18.90 15.69 26.48
N ARG A 194 17.66 15.49 26.04
CA ARG A 194 17.29 14.87 24.76
C ARG A 194 16.50 15.87 23.93
N ALA A 195 16.79 15.95 22.63
CA ALA A 195 15.93 16.65 21.69
C ALA A 195 14.65 15.81 21.45
N ILE A 196 13.48 16.35 21.80
CA ILE A 196 12.23 15.57 21.75
C ILE A 196 11.52 15.61 20.40
N ASN A 197 11.79 16.63 19.58
CA ASN A 197 11.22 16.85 18.27
C ASN A 197 11.93 16.06 17.17
N THR A 198 12.38 14.86 17.53
CA THR A 198 12.96 13.89 16.60
C THR A 198 12.81 12.45 17.05
N ARG A 199 12.69 11.55 16.07
CA ARG A 199 12.77 10.10 16.29
C ARG A 199 14.21 9.61 16.35
N SER A 200 15.18 10.35 15.84
CA SER A 200 16.59 10.01 16.01
C SER A 200 17.03 10.31 17.44
N LEU A 201 17.88 9.47 18.03
CA LEU A 201 18.45 9.82 19.33
C LEU A 201 19.45 10.98 19.17
N LEU A 202 19.11 12.14 19.69
CA LEU A 202 20.01 13.29 19.85
C LEU A 202 20.02 13.73 21.31
N LEU A 203 21.20 13.61 21.95
CA LEU A 203 21.44 13.96 23.34
C LEU A 203 22.41 15.13 23.44
N LYS A 204 22.33 15.86 24.55
CA LYS A 204 23.25 16.94 24.93
C LYS A 204 23.72 16.75 26.35
N LYS A 205 25.03 16.87 26.57
CA LYS A 205 25.67 16.85 27.89
C LYS A 205 26.88 17.79 27.86
N ASP A 206 26.95 18.71 28.83
CA ASP A 206 28.05 19.68 28.99
C ASP A 206 28.34 20.47 27.69
N GLY A 207 27.28 20.89 26.99
CA GLY A 207 27.36 21.62 25.71
C GLY A 207 27.71 20.77 24.48
N THR A 208 28.11 19.52 24.67
CA THR A 208 28.45 18.58 23.58
C THR A 208 27.23 17.79 23.14
N LEU A 209 27.08 17.57 21.83
CA LEU A 209 26.00 16.78 21.25
C LEU A 209 26.44 15.33 21.01
N TYR A 210 25.48 14.41 21.12
CA TYR A 210 25.69 12.98 20.95
C TYR A 210 24.54 12.35 20.16
N ILE A 211 24.88 11.49 19.20
CA ILE A 211 23.93 10.66 18.45
C ILE A 211 24.35 9.20 18.62
N TYR A 212 23.36 8.31 18.77
CA TYR A 212 23.58 6.87 18.71
C TYR A 212 22.86 6.31 17.49
N PHE A 213 23.63 5.73 16.58
CA PHE A 213 23.14 5.18 15.32
C PHE A 213 23.93 3.93 14.94
N ALA A 214 23.25 2.87 14.51
CA ALA A 214 23.84 1.61 14.04
C ALA A 214 24.92 1.05 14.99
N ASN A 215 24.59 0.99 16.29
CA ASN A 215 25.47 0.54 17.37
C ASN A 215 26.73 1.39 17.62
N GLN A 216 26.81 2.60 17.04
CA GLN A 216 27.94 3.52 17.20
C GLN A 216 27.49 4.84 17.82
N TRP A 217 28.37 5.42 18.63
CA TRP A 217 28.20 6.77 19.14
C TRP A 217 28.92 7.77 18.25
N TYR A 218 28.29 8.92 18.05
CA TYR A 218 28.81 10.06 17.34
C TYR A 218 28.72 11.30 18.23
N THR A 219 29.64 12.23 18.08
CA THR A 219 29.67 13.48 18.85
C THR A 219 29.99 14.67 17.97
N ALA A 220 29.48 15.84 18.33
CA ALA A 220 29.76 17.10 17.68
C ALA A 220 29.67 18.28 18.67
N PRO A 221 30.39 19.40 18.41
CA PRO A 221 30.25 20.63 19.19
C PRO A 221 28.92 21.36 18.91
N GLY A 222 28.25 21.04 17.80
CA GLY A 222 26.98 21.65 17.39
C GLY A 222 26.29 20.84 16.28
N LEU A 223 25.07 21.22 15.92
CA LEU A 223 24.24 20.47 14.96
C LEU A 223 24.90 20.34 13.58
N GLY A 224 25.55 21.41 13.12
CA GLY A 224 26.26 21.43 11.83
C GLY A 224 27.55 20.59 11.79
N GLY A 225 27.89 19.91 12.88
CA GLY A 225 29.09 19.10 12.96
C GLY A 225 30.37 19.91 13.24
N PRO A 226 31.55 19.36 12.89
CA PRO A 226 31.72 18.02 12.32
C PRO A 226 31.28 16.94 13.32
N TRP A 227 30.62 15.91 12.82
CA TRP A 227 30.25 14.72 13.60
C TRP A 227 31.36 13.68 13.50
N ALA A 228 31.83 13.19 14.66
CA ALA A 228 32.90 12.21 14.73
C ALA A 228 32.48 11.00 15.57
N GLN A 229 32.92 9.81 15.17
CA GLN A 229 32.71 8.60 15.95
C GLN A 229 33.39 8.74 17.33
N LYS A 230 32.70 8.27 18.37
CA LYS A 230 33.19 8.24 19.75
C LYS A 230 33.01 6.84 20.32
N LEU A 231 34.10 6.18 20.70
CA LEU A 231 34.04 4.78 21.16
C LEU A 231 33.51 4.66 22.60
N THR A 232 33.73 5.67 23.43
CA THR A 232 33.32 5.68 24.83
C THR A 232 32.55 6.96 25.16
N VAL A 233 31.41 6.78 25.83
CA VAL A 233 30.57 7.89 26.29
C VAL A 233 30.30 7.73 27.79
N PRO A 234 30.05 8.84 28.51
CA PRO A 234 29.52 8.80 29.87
C PRO A 234 28.35 7.83 30.04
N VAL A 235 28.30 7.12 31.17
CA VAL A 235 27.31 6.06 31.43
C VAL A 235 25.87 6.60 31.37
N GLU A 236 25.68 7.87 31.76
CA GLU A 236 24.40 8.57 31.75
C GLU A 236 23.82 8.68 30.34
N LEU A 237 24.66 8.83 29.30
CA LEU A 237 24.21 8.88 27.90
C LEU A 237 23.70 7.51 27.44
N THR A 238 24.39 6.44 27.81
CA THR A 238 23.96 5.06 27.52
C THR A 238 22.65 4.74 28.24
N GLN A 239 22.51 5.12 29.51
CA GLN A 239 21.27 4.94 30.27
C GLN A 239 20.11 5.75 29.67
N ALA A 240 20.35 7.00 29.25
CA ALA A 240 19.35 7.83 28.59
C ALA A 240 18.90 7.22 27.26
N MET A 241 19.84 6.71 26.45
CA MET A 241 19.54 5.99 25.21
C MET A 241 18.68 4.75 25.47
N GLN A 242 19.10 3.89 26.40
CA GLN A 242 18.37 2.67 26.73
C GLN A 242 16.95 2.96 27.23
N ALA A 243 16.77 3.99 28.04
CA ALA A 243 15.45 4.43 28.51
C ALA A 243 14.55 4.93 27.36
N ALA A 244 15.12 5.72 26.44
CA ALA A 244 14.40 6.23 25.27
C ALA A 244 13.99 5.11 24.30
N VAL A 245 14.89 4.16 24.02
CA VAL A 245 14.62 2.98 23.18
C VAL A 245 13.57 2.08 23.82
N LYS A 246 13.71 1.76 25.12
CA LYS A 246 12.73 0.95 25.87
C LYS A 246 11.33 1.57 25.85
N SER A 247 11.26 2.90 25.91
CA SER A 247 10.01 3.66 25.85
C SER A 247 9.51 3.90 24.41
N LYS A 248 10.20 3.35 23.41
CA LYS A 248 9.90 3.51 21.97
C LYS A 248 9.85 4.98 21.52
N LEU A 249 10.60 5.87 22.18
CA LEU A 249 10.64 7.30 21.87
C LEU A 249 11.57 7.64 20.71
N VAL A 250 12.49 6.74 20.38
CA VAL A 250 13.50 6.94 19.33
C VAL A 250 13.72 5.64 18.52
N THR A 251 14.31 5.79 17.33
CA THR A 251 14.95 4.72 16.56
C THR A 251 16.47 4.95 16.56
N THR A 252 17.23 3.87 16.55
CA THR A 252 18.70 3.88 16.61
C THR A 252 19.35 3.31 15.36
N GLY A 253 18.59 3.18 14.27
CA GLY A 253 19.04 2.50 13.05
C GLY A 253 19.02 0.97 13.18
N PRO A 254 19.62 0.24 12.22
CA PRO A 254 19.59 -1.22 12.19
C PRO A 254 20.35 -1.84 13.36
N GLN A 255 19.78 -2.91 13.90
CA GLN A 255 20.39 -3.74 14.94
C GLN A 255 20.95 -5.02 14.32
N GLU A 256 21.82 -4.90 13.31
CA GLU A 256 22.43 -6.09 12.71
C GLU A 256 23.45 -6.75 13.65
N LYS A 257 23.55 -8.09 13.54
CA LYS A 257 24.58 -8.90 14.23
C LYS A 257 25.95 -8.79 13.57
N THR A 258 26.00 -8.29 12.34
CA THR A 258 27.21 -8.06 11.56
C THR A 258 27.74 -6.66 11.83
N SER A 259 29.00 -6.58 12.28
CA SER A 259 29.67 -5.31 12.54
C SER A 259 29.67 -4.46 11.29
N VAL A 260 29.09 -3.28 11.40
CA VAL A 260 29.17 -2.22 10.41
C VAL A 260 30.65 -1.88 10.17
N THR A 261 31.16 -2.18 8.98
CA THR A 261 32.62 -2.12 8.67
C THR A 261 33.17 -0.70 8.49
N LYS A 262 32.30 0.28 8.22
CA LYS A 262 32.65 1.71 8.08
C LYS A 262 31.64 2.57 8.84
N PRO A 263 32.05 3.52 9.70
CA PRO A 263 31.13 4.45 10.36
C PRO A 263 30.34 5.31 9.35
N ALA A 264 29.09 5.65 9.67
CA ALA A 264 28.36 6.66 8.89
C ALA A 264 28.91 8.07 9.11
N GLU A 265 28.84 8.87 8.05
CA GLU A 265 28.79 10.31 8.13
C GLU A 265 27.40 10.74 8.64
N ILE A 266 27.36 11.57 9.69
CA ILE A 266 26.10 12.06 10.24
C ILE A 266 25.85 13.47 9.73
N THR A 267 24.71 13.65 9.06
CA THR A 267 24.21 14.97 8.68
C THR A 267 22.94 15.28 9.45
N VAL A 268 22.87 16.46 10.07
CA VAL A 268 21.70 16.93 10.81
C VAL A 268 21.06 18.09 10.06
N SER A 269 19.74 18.05 9.88
CA SER A 269 18.98 19.16 9.30
C SER A 269 17.74 19.49 10.12
N THR A 270 17.50 20.79 10.27
CA THR A 270 16.28 21.37 10.88
C THR A 270 15.30 21.90 9.81
N GLU A 271 15.65 21.70 8.54
CA GLU A 271 14.88 22.05 7.35
C GLU A 271 14.67 20.79 6.50
N PRO A 272 13.68 20.77 5.57
CA PRO A 272 13.48 19.64 4.68
C PRO A 272 14.76 19.28 3.91
N ALA A 273 15.18 18.04 4.04
CA ALA A 273 16.35 17.51 3.36
C ALA A 273 16.09 16.07 2.91
N GLU A 274 16.72 15.66 1.82
CA GLU A 274 16.72 14.29 1.30
C GLU A 274 18.18 13.84 1.14
N LEU A 275 18.49 12.63 1.59
CA LEU A 275 19.82 12.05 1.47
C LEU A 275 19.83 11.01 0.36
N ILE A 276 20.66 11.23 -0.65
CA ILE A 276 20.95 10.28 -1.72
C ILE A 276 22.33 9.68 -1.45
N GLN A 277 22.36 8.40 -1.15
CA GLN A 277 23.59 7.66 -0.92
C GLN A 277 24.01 6.91 -2.19
N ILE A 278 25.29 7.05 -2.56
CA ILE A 278 25.97 6.31 -3.62
C ILE A 278 27.12 5.52 -2.98
N ASP A 279 27.27 4.26 -3.35
CA ASP A 279 28.37 3.43 -2.83
C ASP A 279 29.67 3.71 -3.61
N GLY A 280 30.49 4.63 -3.09
CA GLY A 280 31.71 5.09 -3.74
C GLY A 280 31.43 6.09 -4.87
N ASP A 281 32.29 6.10 -5.88
CA ASP A 281 32.12 7.00 -7.03
C ASP A 281 30.89 6.58 -7.88
N PRO A 282 30.11 7.52 -8.44
CA PRO A 282 28.95 7.20 -9.27
C PRO A 282 29.30 6.30 -10.46
N GLN A 283 28.56 5.20 -10.61
CA GLN A 283 28.68 4.29 -11.74
C GLN A 283 27.47 4.46 -12.65
N PHE A 284 27.70 4.86 -13.90
CA PHE A 284 26.64 5.14 -14.86
C PHE A 284 26.36 3.95 -15.76
N MET A 285 25.08 3.62 -15.92
CA MET A 285 24.60 2.65 -16.90
C MET A 285 23.65 3.34 -17.89
N PRO A 286 23.86 3.18 -19.22
CA PRO A 286 22.98 3.75 -20.22
C PRO A 286 21.59 3.10 -20.17
N ILE A 287 20.58 3.85 -20.60
CA ILE A 287 19.23 3.34 -20.87
C ILE A 287 19.07 3.19 -22.37
N ASP A 288 18.86 1.97 -22.83
CA ASP A 288 18.75 1.64 -24.25
C ASP A 288 17.67 2.49 -24.95
N GLY A 289 18.00 2.99 -26.14
CA GLY A 289 17.10 3.82 -26.94
C GLY A 289 16.96 5.27 -26.46
N THR A 290 17.77 5.70 -25.48
CA THR A 290 17.77 7.07 -24.95
C THR A 290 19.19 7.62 -24.81
N GLN A 291 19.29 8.92 -24.51
CA GLN A 291 20.53 9.58 -24.08
C GLN A 291 20.67 9.67 -22.56
N LEU A 292 19.85 8.93 -21.82
CA LEU A 292 19.88 8.86 -20.36
C LEU A 292 20.87 7.80 -19.89
N SER A 293 21.53 8.08 -18.78
CA SER A 293 22.20 7.07 -17.96
C SER A 293 21.70 7.18 -16.53
N TYR A 294 21.57 6.06 -15.83
CA TYR A 294 21.24 6.04 -14.39
C TYR A 294 22.45 5.62 -13.55
N VAL A 295 22.45 6.01 -12.27
CA VAL A 295 23.49 5.58 -11.33
C VAL A 295 23.12 4.21 -10.76
N VAL A 296 23.92 3.17 -11.05
CA VAL A 296 23.58 1.77 -10.68
C VAL A 296 23.93 1.44 -9.23
N ASN A 297 24.96 2.06 -8.66
CA ASN A 297 25.40 1.85 -7.28
C ASN A 297 24.64 2.72 -6.27
N THR A 298 23.35 2.98 -6.53
CA THR A 298 22.41 3.56 -5.59
C THR A 298 21.01 2.98 -5.80
N PRO A 299 20.25 2.73 -4.72
CA PRO A 299 18.83 2.41 -4.85
C PRO A 299 17.98 3.62 -5.27
N SER A 300 18.53 4.84 -5.18
CA SER A 300 17.82 6.06 -5.53
C SER A 300 17.67 6.21 -7.04
N ASP A 301 16.71 7.02 -7.45
CA ASP A 301 16.44 7.32 -8.85
C ASP A 301 17.22 8.56 -9.27
N VAL A 302 18.45 8.32 -9.73
CA VAL A 302 19.42 9.34 -10.14
C VAL A 302 19.81 9.09 -11.59
N PHE A 303 19.66 10.11 -12.44
CA PHE A 303 19.91 10.06 -13.87
C PHE A 303 20.82 11.20 -14.32
N ILE A 304 21.53 10.97 -15.42
CA ILE A 304 22.27 11.97 -16.19
C ILE A 304 21.70 11.98 -17.60
N ASP A 305 21.48 13.18 -18.13
CA ASP A 305 21.05 13.36 -19.51
C ASP A 305 22.16 14.01 -20.34
N ALA A 306 22.72 13.24 -21.28
CA ALA A 306 23.78 13.71 -22.16
C ALA A 306 23.31 14.80 -23.14
N GLN A 307 22.02 14.87 -23.48
CA GLN A 307 21.47 15.97 -24.31
C GLN A 307 21.38 17.29 -23.54
N GLN A 308 21.37 17.23 -22.21
CA GLN A 308 21.22 18.39 -21.34
C GLN A 308 22.54 18.73 -20.64
N ASN A 309 23.65 18.71 -21.38
CA ASN A 309 25.00 18.99 -20.85
C ASN A 309 25.37 18.13 -19.64
N ASN A 310 24.94 16.87 -19.61
CA ASN A 310 25.10 15.95 -18.47
C ASN A 310 24.43 16.46 -17.19
N SER A 311 23.30 17.15 -17.30
CA SER A 311 22.48 17.55 -16.15
C SER A 311 22.08 16.34 -15.31
N TRP A 312 22.17 16.49 -13.99
CA TRP A 312 21.72 15.51 -13.01
C TRP A 312 20.22 15.67 -12.79
N TYR A 313 19.50 14.56 -12.79
CA TYR A 313 18.08 14.48 -12.43
C TYR A 313 17.90 13.50 -11.28
N VAL A 314 17.06 13.87 -10.32
CA VAL A 314 16.68 13.01 -9.21
C VAL A 314 15.18 13.00 -9.02
N LEU A 315 14.63 11.82 -8.75
CA LEU A 315 13.23 11.66 -8.37
C LEU A 315 13.14 11.55 -6.85
N VAL A 316 12.45 12.51 -6.23
CA VAL A 316 12.27 12.55 -4.77
C VAL A 316 10.79 12.74 -4.46
N SER A 317 10.19 11.77 -3.75
CA SER A 317 8.76 11.81 -3.38
C SER A 317 7.82 12.05 -4.58
N GLY A 318 8.16 11.51 -5.75
CA GLY A 318 7.38 11.65 -7.00
C GLY A 318 7.64 12.94 -7.77
N ARG A 319 8.61 13.74 -7.35
CA ARG A 319 8.94 15.03 -7.97
C ARG A 319 10.35 14.99 -8.56
N TRP A 320 10.49 15.54 -9.75
CA TRP A 320 11.76 15.63 -10.43
C TRP A 320 12.49 16.92 -10.06
N PHE A 321 13.77 16.78 -9.76
CA PHE A 321 14.68 17.90 -9.53
C PHE A 321 15.90 17.77 -10.41
N ARG A 322 16.42 18.90 -10.89
CA ARG A 322 17.59 19.00 -11.76
C ARG A 322 18.67 19.88 -11.16
N ALA A 323 19.93 19.52 -11.40
CA ALA A 323 21.11 20.35 -11.11
C ALA A 323 22.24 20.05 -12.12
N ASP A 324 23.23 20.94 -12.19
CA ASP A 324 24.42 20.72 -13.01
C ASP A 324 25.44 19.78 -12.34
N SER A 325 25.29 19.53 -11.04
CA SER A 325 26.14 18.63 -10.25
C SER A 325 25.40 18.10 -9.02
N THR A 326 26.02 17.12 -8.34
CA THR A 326 25.54 16.59 -7.05
C THR A 326 25.48 17.64 -5.93
N ASN A 327 26.17 18.78 -6.08
CA ASN A 327 26.16 19.88 -5.10
C ASN A 327 24.97 20.85 -5.27
N GLY A 328 24.14 20.67 -6.30
CA GLY A 328 23.09 21.62 -6.64
C GLY A 328 23.63 22.90 -7.31
N PRO A 329 22.89 24.02 -7.26
CA PRO A 329 21.56 24.15 -6.64
C PRO A 329 20.51 23.33 -7.40
N TRP A 330 19.66 22.63 -6.64
CA TRP A 330 18.58 21.83 -7.21
C TRP A 330 17.38 22.69 -7.57
N GLN A 331 16.74 22.38 -8.69
CA GLN A 331 15.56 23.08 -9.18
C GLN A 331 14.47 22.07 -9.51
N TYR A 332 13.23 22.37 -9.14
CA TYR A 332 12.09 21.54 -9.54
C TYR A 332 11.91 21.58 -11.05
N VAL A 333 11.68 20.41 -11.63
CA VAL A 333 11.29 20.24 -13.04
C VAL A 333 9.89 19.65 -13.07
N ALA A 334 8.95 20.37 -13.68
CA ALA A 334 7.63 19.82 -13.92
C ALA A 334 7.74 18.60 -14.83
N GLY A 335 6.97 17.54 -14.56
CA GLY A 335 7.05 16.31 -15.36
C GLY A 335 6.79 16.53 -16.85
N SER A 336 5.92 17.49 -17.21
CA SER A 336 5.66 17.89 -18.61
C SER A 336 6.81 18.65 -19.27
N ALA A 337 7.82 19.06 -18.50
CA ALA A 337 9.02 19.74 -18.96
C ALA A 337 10.27 18.84 -18.90
N LEU A 338 10.11 17.56 -18.54
CA LEU A 338 11.20 16.59 -18.64
C LEU A 338 11.61 16.38 -20.10
N PRO A 339 12.88 16.09 -20.37
CA PRO A 339 13.33 15.61 -21.67
C PRO A 339 12.51 14.41 -22.15
N ALA A 340 12.23 14.33 -23.45
CA ALA A 340 11.36 13.31 -24.04
C ALA A 340 11.85 11.87 -23.75
N ASP A 341 13.17 11.69 -23.62
CA ASP A 341 13.81 10.41 -23.32
C ASP A 341 13.33 9.78 -22.01
N PHE A 342 12.89 10.57 -21.02
CA PHE A 342 12.34 10.04 -19.76
C PHE A 342 11.06 9.22 -19.99
N SER A 343 10.21 9.66 -20.92
CA SER A 343 8.99 8.92 -21.30
C SER A 343 9.28 7.70 -22.18
N ASN A 344 10.49 7.60 -22.73
CA ASN A 344 10.94 6.51 -23.59
C ASN A 344 11.73 5.44 -22.82
N ILE A 345 11.85 5.55 -21.50
CA ILE A 345 12.48 4.51 -20.67
C ILE A 345 11.72 3.19 -20.91
N PRO A 346 12.40 2.10 -21.32
CA PRO A 346 11.75 0.82 -21.56
C PRO A 346 11.03 0.29 -20.31
N SER A 347 9.86 -0.32 -20.47
CA SER A 347 9.06 -0.86 -19.36
C SER A 347 9.75 -2.01 -18.61
N ASP A 348 10.71 -2.68 -19.26
CA ASP A 348 11.56 -3.75 -18.70
C ASP A 348 12.90 -3.23 -18.13
N SER A 349 13.15 -1.92 -18.19
CA SER A 349 14.30 -1.29 -17.55
C SER A 349 14.27 -1.48 -16.03
N PRO A 350 15.42 -1.65 -15.36
CA PRO A 350 15.53 -1.59 -13.90
C PRO A 350 15.02 -0.27 -13.29
N LYS A 351 14.83 0.77 -14.12
CA LYS A 351 14.35 2.10 -13.73
C LYS A 351 12.94 2.42 -14.26
N SER A 352 12.18 1.44 -14.74
CA SER A 352 10.83 1.67 -15.29
C SER A 352 9.83 2.24 -14.27
N ALA A 353 10.01 2.00 -12.96
CA ALA A 353 9.13 2.53 -11.91
C ALA A 353 9.00 4.07 -11.93
N VAL A 354 9.99 4.79 -12.46
CA VAL A 354 9.93 6.26 -12.57
C VAL A 354 8.88 6.75 -13.56
N LEU A 355 8.42 5.88 -14.48
CA LEU A 355 7.34 6.19 -15.42
C LEU A 355 6.05 6.57 -14.70
N ALA A 356 5.80 6.04 -13.49
CA ALA A 356 4.66 6.44 -12.65
C ALA A 356 4.72 7.91 -12.19
N SER A 357 5.91 8.52 -12.25
CA SER A 357 6.17 9.93 -11.93
C SER A 357 6.39 10.80 -13.17
N ILE A 358 6.00 10.32 -14.36
CA ILE A 358 6.08 11.07 -15.62
C ILE A 358 4.67 11.22 -16.19
N PRO A 359 4.10 12.44 -16.27
CA PRO A 359 2.74 12.65 -16.72
C PRO A 359 2.50 12.10 -18.13
N GLY A 360 1.38 11.41 -18.31
CA GLY A 360 0.94 10.92 -19.62
C GLY A 360 1.39 9.50 -19.98
N THR A 361 2.29 8.89 -19.21
CA THR A 361 2.63 7.47 -19.34
C THR A 361 1.47 6.56 -18.91
N PRO A 362 1.41 5.31 -19.38
CA PRO A 362 0.46 4.32 -18.85
C PRO A 362 0.57 4.13 -17.33
N GLU A 363 1.79 4.07 -16.80
CA GLU A 363 2.10 3.84 -15.38
C GLU A 363 1.62 4.99 -14.50
N ALA A 364 1.75 6.25 -14.96
CA ALA A 364 1.23 7.41 -14.23
C ALA A 364 -0.29 7.41 -14.18
N ARG A 365 -0.97 6.96 -15.25
CA ARG A 365 -2.44 6.83 -15.25
C ARG A 365 -2.90 5.72 -14.30
N GLU A 366 -2.22 4.58 -14.31
CA GLU A 366 -2.49 3.50 -13.36
C GLU A 366 -2.29 3.97 -11.91
N ALA A 367 -1.21 4.69 -11.64
CA ALA A 367 -0.94 5.27 -10.33
C ALA A 367 -2.06 6.20 -9.85
N LEU A 368 -2.56 7.08 -10.72
CA LEU A 368 -3.67 7.99 -10.41
C LEU A 368 -4.98 7.23 -10.11
N ILE A 369 -5.27 6.17 -10.86
CA ILE A 369 -6.44 5.31 -10.64
C ILE A 369 -6.30 4.58 -9.30
N ALA A 370 -5.19 3.88 -9.07
CA ALA A 370 -4.91 3.17 -7.84
C ALA A 370 -4.95 4.09 -6.61
N ASN A 371 -4.48 5.33 -6.75
CA ASN A 371 -4.52 6.37 -5.72
C ASN A 371 -5.93 6.94 -5.45
N SER A 372 -6.89 6.71 -6.35
CA SER A 372 -8.28 7.14 -6.19
C SER A 372 -9.21 6.06 -5.64
N VAL A 373 -8.86 4.78 -5.83
CA VAL A 373 -9.65 3.67 -5.29
C VAL A 373 -9.51 3.63 -3.76
N PRO A 374 -10.61 3.63 -3.00
CA PRO A 374 -10.55 3.54 -1.54
C PRO A 374 -10.35 2.11 -1.05
N GLN A 375 -9.60 1.96 0.03
CA GLN A 375 -9.67 0.80 0.93
C GLN A 375 -10.88 1.00 1.85
N THR A 376 -11.79 0.04 1.91
CA THR A 376 -13.06 0.19 2.63
C THR A 376 -13.27 -0.86 3.72
N ALA A 377 -14.18 -0.57 4.66
CA ALA A 377 -14.55 -1.47 5.75
C ALA A 377 -15.97 -1.20 6.27
N LYS A 378 -16.51 -2.18 7.01
CA LYS A 378 -17.72 -2.04 7.82
C LYS A 378 -17.33 -1.91 9.29
N VAL A 379 -17.78 -0.84 9.95
CA VAL A 379 -17.47 -0.55 11.35
C VAL A 379 -18.73 -0.68 12.19
N SER A 380 -18.70 -1.52 13.21
CA SER A 380 -19.79 -1.65 14.18
C SER A 380 -19.89 -0.40 15.06
N ARG A 381 -21.09 0.20 15.12
CA ARG A 381 -21.38 1.42 15.88
C ARG A 381 -21.25 1.22 17.40
N SER A 382 -21.45 0.01 17.89
CA SER A 382 -21.43 -0.30 19.33
C SER A 382 -20.05 -0.73 19.83
N LYS A 383 -19.15 -1.18 18.95
CA LYS A 383 -17.82 -1.70 19.32
C LYS A 383 -16.70 -0.68 19.16
N ALA A 384 -16.83 0.24 18.20
CA ALA A 384 -15.80 1.23 17.94
C ALA A 384 -15.90 2.39 18.94
N ALA A 385 -14.83 2.62 19.70
CA ALA A 385 -14.70 3.72 20.64
C ALA A 385 -13.38 4.46 20.43
N LEU A 386 -13.39 5.77 20.67
CA LEU A 386 -12.22 6.63 20.57
C LEU A 386 -12.00 7.37 21.89
N GLN A 387 -10.76 7.35 22.36
CA GLN A 387 -10.28 8.25 23.41
C GLN A 387 -9.25 9.20 22.80
N VAL A 388 -9.42 10.49 23.06
CA VAL A 388 -8.49 11.54 22.64
C VAL A 388 -7.82 12.12 23.87
N ARG A 389 -6.50 12.27 23.82
CA ARG A 389 -5.70 12.91 24.87
C ARG A 389 -5.03 14.15 24.30
N TYR A 390 -4.98 15.19 25.13
CA TYR A 390 -4.36 16.46 24.79
C TYR A 390 -3.18 16.71 25.70
N ASP A 391 -2.07 17.17 25.14
CA ASP A 391 -0.94 17.62 25.95
C ASP A 391 -1.35 18.84 26.78
N GLY A 392 -1.10 18.79 28.10
CA GLY A 392 -1.59 19.75 29.07
C GLY A 392 -3.06 19.59 29.48
N GLY A 393 -3.74 18.51 29.06
CA GLY A 393 -5.08 18.13 29.53
C GLY A 393 -6.27 18.78 28.81
N SER A 394 -6.06 19.91 28.13
CA SER A 394 -7.12 20.62 27.38
C SER A 394 -6.75 20.81 25.92
N ALA A 395 -7.74 20.73 25.02
CA ALA A 395 -7.55 21.00 23.60
C ALA A 395 -7.12 22.45 23.34
N LYS A 396 -6.07 22.62 22.54
CA LYS A 396 -5.63 23.92 22.02
C LYS A 396 -5.97 23.96 20.54
N PHE A 397 -6.76 24.94 20.11
CA PHE A 397 -7.23 25.04 18.73
C PHE A 397 -6.44 26.07 17.92
N ARG A 398 -6.22 25.77 16.64
CA ARG A 398 -5.71 26.69 15.61
C ARG A 398 -6.66 26.70 14.43
N SER A 399 -6.78 27.84 13.76
CA SER A 399 -7.58 27.96 12.54
C SER A 399 -6.95 27.16 11.38
N ILE A 400 -7.80 26.68 10.47
CA ILE A 400 -7.39 26.13 9.18
C ILE A 400 -7.63 27.20 8.13
N ASP A 401 -6.55 27.72 7.54
CA ASP A 401 -6.60 28.80 6.55
C ASP A 401 -7.54 28.47 5.39
N GLY A 402 -8.29 29.47 4.92
CA GLY A 402 -9.26 29.31 3.84
C GLY A 402 -10.57 28.60 4.22
N THR A 403 -10.76 28.25 5.50
CA THR A 403 -11.99 27.57 5.98
C THR A 403 -12.46 28.17 7.32
N PRO A 404 -13.72 27.93 7.74
CA PRO A 404 -14.18 28.30 9.09
C PRO A 404 -13.70 27.31 10.17
N LEU A 405 -12.96 26.27 9.81
CA LEU A 405 -12.60 25.17 10.69
C LEU A 405 -11.44 25.55 11.61
N GLN A 406 -11.41 24.90 12.78
CA GLN A 406 -10.25 24.89 13.65
C GLN A 406 -9.83 23.45 13.92
N TYR A 407 -8.56 23.21 14.23
CA TYR A 407 -8.07 21.89 14.63
C TYR A 407 -7.29 21.93 15.93
N ALA A 408 -7.37 20.85 16.70
CA ALA A 408 -6.55 20.68 17.88
C ALA A 408 -5.15 20.26 17.45
N TRP A 409 -4.15 21.08 17.76
CA TRP A 409 -2.76 20.85 17.34
C TRP A 409 -1.91 20.20 18.44
N ASN A 410 -2.43 20.05 19.67
CA ASN A 410 -1.76 19.45 20.82
C ASN A 410 -2.24 18.01 21.12
N THR A 411 -2.49 17.22 20.08
CA THR A 411 -2.91 15.81 20.19
C THR A 411 -2.38 15.03 18.98
N ASP A 412 -2.17 13.72 19.13
CA ASP A 412 -1.79 12.79 18.06
C ASP A 412 -2.97 12.45 17.14
N VAL A 413 -4.20 12.60 17.63
CA VAL A 413 -5.42 12.33 16.87
C VAL A 413 -5.88 13.61 16.18
N PRO A 414 -6.07 13.63 14.85
CA PRO A 414 -6.59 14.81 14.17
C PRO A 414 -8.02 15.11 14.63
N VAL A 415 -8.18 16.16 15.43
CA VAL A 415 -9.48 16.66 15.91
C VAL A 415 -9.79 17.99 15.26
N ILE A 416 -10.93 18.07 14.57
CA ILE A 416 -11.43 19.26 13.89
C ILE A 416 -12.67 19.75 14.62
N LYS A 417 -12.66 21.02 14.98
CA LYS A 417 -13.82 21.75 15.46
C LYS A 417 -14.51 22.41 14.27
N VAL A 418 -15.73 21.98 13.98
CA VAL A 418 -16.56 22.51 12.89
C VAL A 418 -17.35 23.74 13.37
N ASP A 419 -17.88 23.67 14.59
CA ASP A 419 -18.59 24.76 15.24
C ASP A 419 -18.44 24.68 16.78
N GLY A 420 -19.25 25.42 17.56
CA GLY A 420 -19.18 25.42 19.02
C GLY A 420 -19.59 24.11 19.72
N LYS A 421 -20.25 23.19 19.00
CA LYS A 421 -20.84 21.94 19.51
C LYS A 421 -20.57 20.72 18.62
N SER A 422 -19.80 20.86 17.54
CA SER A 422 -19.51 19.77 16.60
C SER A 422 -18.01 19.58 16.43
N PHE A 423 -17.52 18.44 16.90
CA PHE A 423 -16.12 18.03 16.80
C PHE A 423 -16.02 16.71 16.05
N PHE A 424 -15.07 16.61 15.13
CA PHE A 424 -14.80 15.43 14.34
C PHE A 424 -13.37 14.96 14.57
N ALA A 425 -13.17 13.66 14.68
CA ALA A 425 -11.85 13.07 14.84
C ALA A 425 -11.66 11.89 13.87
N VAL A 426 -10.44 11.70 13.38
CA VAL A 426 -10.11 10.52 12.56
C VAL A 426 -9.12 9.65 13.30
N LYS A 427 -9.40 8.35 13.36
CA LYS A 427 -8.42 7.34 13.77
C LYS A 427 -8.62 6.08 12.96
N ASN A 428 -7.53 5.50 12.45
CA ASN A 428 -7.53 4.26 11.66
C ASN A 428 -8.54 4.27 10.49
N GLY A 429 -8.63 5.38 9.76
CA GLY A 429 -9.56 5.50 8.63
C GLY A 429 -11.04 5.60 9.01
N VAL A 430 -11.35 5.82 10.30
CA VAL A 430 -12.73 5.96 10.81
C VAL A 430 -12.95 7.36 11.35
N TRP A 431 -14.01 8.01 10.89
CA TRP A 431 -14.48 9.27 11.46
C TRP A 431 -15.31 9.03 12.73
N PHE A 432 -15.04 9.85 13.73
CA PHE A 432 -15.80 9.94 14.98
C PHE A 432 -16.34 11.37 15.13
N VAL A 433 -17.46 11.50 15.83
CA VAL A 433 -18.10 12.78 16.15
C VAL A 433 -18.36 12.87 17.66
N ALA A 434 -18.23 14.08 18.20
CA ALA A 434 -18.53 14.41 19.59
C ALA A 434 -19.05 15.84 19.72
N THR A 435 -19.74 16.13 20.83
CA THR A 435 -20.21 17.49 21.15
C THR A 435 -19.21 18.31 21.98
N ALA A 436 -18.11 17.68 22.41
CA ALA A 436 -17.04 18.29 23.16
C ALA A 436 -15.70 17.68 22.71
N PRO A 437 -14.57 18.41 22.81
CA PRO A 437 -13.29 17.91 22.32
C PRO A 437 -12.77 16.70 23.11
N GLN A 438 -13.24 16.46 24.33
CA GLN A 438 -12.87 15.29 25.14
C GLN A 438 -13.72 14.05 24.82
N GLY A 439 -14.76 14.20 23.99
CA GLY A 439 -15.77 13.17 23.79
C GLY A 439 -16.98 13.33 24.73
N PRO A 440 -17.81 12.29 24.91
CA PRO A 440 -17.63 10.95 24.34
C PRO A 440 -17.67 10.95 22.81
N TRP A 441 -16.83 10.13 22.20
CA TRP A 441 -16.71 9.99 20.75
C TRP A 441 -17.51 8.79 20.26
N VAL A 442 -18.35 8.99 19.26
CA VAL A 442 -19.10 7.92 18.57
C VAL A 442 -18.75 7.91 17.09
N VAL A 443 -18.89 6.76 16.42
CA VAL A 443 -18.63 6.68 14.97
C VAL A 443 -19.55 7.64 14.23
N ALA A 444 -18.97 8.49 13.38
CA ALA A 444 -19.71 9.44 12.57
C ALA A 444 -20.46 8.72 11.45
N THR A 445 -21.75 8.99 11.30
CA THR A 445 -22.57 8.46 10.19
C THR A 445 -22.56 9.36 8.96
N ASN A 446 -22.04 10.58 9.10
CA ASN A 446 -21.83 11.55 8.03
C ASN A 446 -20.73 12.54 8.45
N VAL A 447 -20.03 13.13 7.49
CA VAL A 447 -18.98 14.13 7.71
C VAL A 447 -19.37 15.43 6.97
N PRO A 448 -19.33 16.61 7.63
CA PRO A 448 -19.65 17.88 6.99
C PRO A 448 -18.78 18.17 5.76
N ALA A 449 -19.41 18.63 4.67
CA ALA A 449 -18.73 18.89 3.40
C ALA A 449 -17.54 19.86 3.52
N VAL A 450 -17.62 20.83 4.45
CA VAL A 450 -16.55 21.80 4.73
C VAL A 450 -15.23 21.15 5.19
N ILE A 451 -15.25 19.95 5.79
CA ILE A 451 -14.02 19.22 6.13
C ILE A 451 -13.26 18.84 4.85
N TYR A 452 -13.97 18.50 3.78
CA TYR A 452 -13.36 18.17 2.48
C TYR A 452 -12.84 19.38 1.71
N THR A 453 -13.01 20.61 2.24
CA THR A 453 -12.42 21.83 1.67
C THR A 453 -11.11 22.22 2.38
N ILE A 454 -10.59 21.42 3.32
CA ILE A 454 -9.29 21.68 3.97
C ILE A 454 -8.19 21.71 2.90
N PRO A 455 -7.49 22.83 2.71
CA PRO A 455 -6.50 22.98 1.65
C PRO A 455 -5.21 22.20 1.92
N ALA A 456 -4.42 21.96 0.87
CA ALA A 456 -3.18 21.17 0.92
C ALA A 456 -2.04 21.81 1.74
N ASN A 457 -2.13 23.10 2.05
CA ASN A 457 -1.20 23.78 2.96
C ASN A 457 -1.52 23.54 4.45
N SER A 458 -2.64 22.88 4.76
CA SER A 458 -2.97 22.46 6.12
C SER A 458 -2.28 21.13 6.47
N PRO A 459 -1.72 20.97 7.69
CA PRO A 459 -1.21 19.68 8.15
C PRO A 459 -2.30 18.62 8.31
N LEU A 460 -3.58 18.98 8.22
CA LEU A 460 -4.70 18.02 8.27
C LEU A 460 -5.25 17.64 6.89
N HIS A 461 -4.67 18.10 5.78
CA HIS A 461 -5.23 17.79 4.44
C HIS A 461 -5.42 16.29 4.20
N TYR A 462 -4.53 15.44 4.72
CA TYR A 462 -4.61 13.98 4.58
C TYR A 462 -5.93 13.37 5.10
N VAL A 463 -6.63 14.00 6.04
CA VAL A 463 -7.91 13.47 6.55
C VAL A 463 -9.07 13.63 5.55
N THR A 464 -8.92 14.50 4.55
CA THR A 464 -9.93 14.70 3.49
C THR A 464 -10.09 13.47 2.59
N TYR A 465 -9.13 12.55 2.63
CA TYR A 465 -9.16 11.28 1.93
C TYR A 465 -9.91 10.17 2.67
N VAL A 466 -10.46 10.45 3.86
CA VAL A 466 -11.27 9.51 4.64
C VAL A 466 -12.75 9.86 4.51
N ARG A 467 -13.58 8.87 4.15
CA ARG A 467 -14.99 9.07 3.85
C ARG A 467 -15.90 8.12 4.61
N VAL A 468 -17.11 8.61 4.88
CA VAL A 468 -18.26 7.80 5.30
C VAL A 468 -19.17 7.66 4.09
N TYR A 469 -19.42 6.43 3.67
CA TYR A 469 -20.18 6.11 2.46
C TYR A 469 -21.65 5.75 2.73
N GLY A 470 -22.01 5.59 4.00
CA GLY A 470 -23.36 5.29 4.46
C GLY A 470 -23.36 4.63 5.83
N SER A 471 -24.55 4.39 6.38
CA SER A 471 -24.71 3.69 7.65
C SER A 471 -26.05 2.97 7.74
N THR A 472 -26.13 2.01 8.65
CA THR A 472 -27.35 1.39 9.16
C THR A 472 -27.48 1.69 10.67
N ASN A 473 -28.41 1.04 11.36
CA ASN A 473 -28.54 1.15 12.81
C ASN A 473 -27.36 0.48 13.54
N GLU A 474 -26.70 -0.50 12.92
CA GLU A 474 -25.66 -1.34 13.52
C GLU A 474 -24.24 -0.97 13.01
N GLU A 475 -24.13 -0.54 11.75
CA GLU A 475 -22.84 -0.42 11.05
C GLU A 475 -22.69 0.91 10.31
N VAL A 476 -21.44 1.32 10.10
CA VAL A 476 -21.05 2.44 9.23
C VAL A 476 -20.10 1.92 8.16
N TYR A 477 -20.38 2.25 6.90
CA TYR A 477 -19.51 1.95 5.77
C TYR A 477 -18.51 3.09 5.61
N VAL A 478 -17.24 2.79 5.77
CA VAL A 478 -16.15 3.78 5.74
C VAL A 478 -15.07 3.37 4.76
N GLY A 479 -14.21 4.30 4.41
CA GLY A 479 -12.98 3.99 3.71
C GLY A 479 -12.08 5.18 3.54
N TYR A 480 -10.89 4.90 3.03
CA TYR A 480 -9.89 5.91 2.76
C TYR A 480 -9.13 5.58 1.48
N THR A 481 -8.75 6.60 0.72
CA THR A 481 -7.79 6.42 -0.38
C THR A 481 -6.35 6.54 0.16
N PRO A 482 -5.32 6.14 -0.62
CA PRO A 482 -3.92 6.29 -0.19
C PRO A 482 -3.53 7.71 0.23
N GLY A 483 -4.29 8.75 -0.16
CA GLY A 483 -4.04 10.11 0.30
C GLY A 483 -4.18 10.31 1.82
N TYR A 484 -4.86 9.41 2.54
CA TYR A 484 -4.84 9.38 4.00
C TYR A 484 -3.44 9.12 4.56
N TYR A 485 -2.63 8.37 3.83
CA TYR A 485 -1.22 8.13 4.12
C TYR A 485 -0.28 9.20 3.57
N GLY A 486 -0.80 10.23 2.90
CA GLY A 486 -0.06 11.43 2.50
C GLY A 486 0.19 11.58 1.01
N THR A 487 -0.30 10.69 0.14
CA THR A 487 -0.21 10.91 -1.32
C THR A 487 -1.22 11.94 -1.81
N VAL A 488 -0.86 12.64 -2.88
CA VAL A 488 -1.74 13.59 -3.57
C VAL A 488 -1.57 13.45 -5.08
N ALA A 489 -2.67 13.49 -5.83
CA ALA A 489 -2.63 13.59 -7.28
C ALA A 489 -2.35 15.05 -7.67
N SER A 490 -1.27 15.29 -8.41
CA SER A 490 -0.84 16.63 -8.82
C SER A 490 -0.19 16.57 -10.20
N ASN A 491 -0.62 17.46 -11.10
CA ASN A 491 -0.06 17.59 -12.45
C ASN A 491 0.01 16.27 -13.25
N GLY A 492 -0.98 15.40 -13.12
CA GLY A 492 -1.07 14.15 -13.87
C GLY A 492 -0.19 13.00 -13.34
N VAL A 493 0.34 13.12 -12.11
CA VAL A 493 1.07 12.06 -11.40
C VAL A 493 0.66 12.03 -9.93
N VAL A 494 1.06 10.96 -9.22
CA VAL A 494 0.93 10.88 -7.75
C VAL A 494 2.26 11.28 -7.11
N VAL A 495 2.19 12.13 -6.09
CA VAL A 495 3.35 12.54 -5.28
C VAL A 495 3.08 12.29 -3.80
N TYR A 496 4.14 12.09 -3.01
CA TYR A 496 4.01 11.93 -1.55
C TYR A 496 4.22 13.28 -0.85
N GLY A 497 3.35 13.59 0.11
CA GLY A 497 3.33 14.87 0.84
C GLY A 497 2.85 16.05 -0.01
N THR A 498 2.44 17.15 0.63
CA THR A 498 1.97 18.37 -0.05
C THR A 498 3.09 19.38 -0.30
N GLY A 499 4.26 19.19 0.31
CA GLY A 499 5.43 20.07 0.24
C GLY A 499 5.30 21.40 0.98
N TYR A 500 4.15 21.69 1.60
CA TYR A 500 4.01 22.87 2.44
C TYR A 500 4.65 22.62 3.81
N PRO A 501 5.40 23.60 4.36
CA PRO A 501 5.94 23.47 5.69
C PRO A 501 4.80 23.48 6.71
N CYS A 502 4.97 22.76 7.81
CA CYS A 502 4.08 22.86 8.95
C CYS A 502 4.86 22.86 10.26
N ASN A 503 4.22 23.37 11.30
CA ASN A 503 4.80 23.47 12.63
C ASN A 503 4.29 22.33 13.50
N ALA A 504 5.19 21.46 13.93
CA ALA A 504 4.91 20.43 14.91
C ALA A 504 4.51 21.02 16.27
N TRP A 505 3.76 20.24 17.07
CA TRP A 505 3.54 20.59 18.47
C TRP A 505 4.70 20.08 19.31
N VAL A 506 5.26 20.97 20.14
CA VAL A 506 6.34 20.66 21.06
C VAL A 506 5.94 21.19 22.44
N GLY A 507 5.44 20.30 23.30
CA GLY A 507 5.12 20.58 24.69
C GLY A 507 5.76 19.54 25.61
N ASN A 508 5.01 18.93 26.53
CA ASN A 508 5.52 17.76 27.26
C ASN A 508 5.66 16.53 26.35
N VAL A 509 4.91 16.54 25.25
CA VAL A 509 4.95 15.55 24.18
C VAL A 509 5.23 16.27 22.87
N TRP A 510 5.88 15.57 21.94
CA TRP A 510 6.04 16.00 20.56
C TRP A 510 5.04 15.28 19.65
N TYR A 511 4.27 16.05 18.88
CA TYR A 511 3.44 15.54 17.80
C TYR A 511 3.98 16.07 16.47
N SER A 512 4.48 15.16 15.64
CA SER A 512 5.14 15.51 14.39
C SER A 512 4.15 15.98 13.33
N CYS A 513 4.72 16.62 12.34
CA CYS A 513 4.07 17.12 11.15
C CYS A 513 4.08 16.08 10.02
N PRO A 514 3.08 16.07 9.11
CA PRO A 514 3.18 15.32 7.87
C PRO A 514 4.34 15.85 7.00
N ALA A 515 5.50 15.23 7.12
CA ALA A 515 6.68 15.62 6.37
C ALA A 515 6.67 15.01 4.95
N THR A 516 7.09 15.83 3.98
CA THR A 516 7.13 15.48 2.55
C THR A 516 8.44 14.83 2.14
N TYR A 517 9.56 15.29 2.71
CA TYR A 517 10.92 14.87 2.34
C TYR A 517 11.65 14.24 3.53
N GLY A 518 12.69 13.46 3.25
CA GLY A 518 13.62 12.93 4.25
C GLY A 518 13.40 11.50 4.71
N TYR A 519 12.40 10.84 4.13
CA TYR A 519 12.07 9.44 4.38
C TYR A 519 12.52 8.51 3.23
N GLY A 520 13.08 9.04 2.14
CA GLY A 520 13.31 8.26 0.93
C GLY A 520 12.00 7.67 0.40
N SER A 521 10.95 8.49 0.31
CA SER A 521 9.68 8.01 -0.25
C SER A 521 9.87 7.64 -1.72
N SER A 522 9.54 6.39 -2.05
CA SER A 522 9.62 5.84 -3.39
C SER A 522 8.27 5.28 -3.82
N PHE A 523 8.02 5.40 -5.13
CA PHE A 523 6.90 4.75 -5.78
C PHE A 523 7.38 3.43 -6.36
N ALA A 524 6.70 2.36 -5.99
CA ALA A 524 6.90 1.05 -6.59
C ALA A 524 5.82 0.87 -7.65
N TRP A 525 6.25 0.49 -8.84
CA TRP A 525 5.35 0.00 -9.87
C TRP A 525 5.99 -1.26 -10.45
N ASP A 526 5.24 -2.34 -10.45
CA ASP A 526 5.64 -3.61 -11.04
C ASP A 526 4.44 -4.20 -11.77
N PRO A 527 4.61 -4.72 -13.01
CA PRO A 527 3.51 -5.31 -13.76
C PRO A 527 2.73 -6.40 -13.00
N ALA A 528 3.36 -7.10 -12.04
CA ALA A 528 2.75 -8.17 -11.23
C ALA A 528 2.21 -7.72 -9.86
N ILE A 529 2.45 -6.49 -9.40
CA ILE A 529 1.99 -5.97 -8.10
C ILE A 529 1.07 -4.73 -8.26
N GLY A 530 1.20 -4.02 -9.38
CA GLY A 530 0.57 -2.72 -9.63
C GLY A 530 1.30 -1.57 -8.92
N TRP A 531 0.67 -0.40 -8.89
CA TRP A 531 1.22 0.77 -8.19
C TRP A 531 1.11 0.67 -6.65
N SER A 532 2.20 1.02 -5.96
CA SER A 532 2.26 1.20 -4.51
C SER A 532 3.31 2.28 -4.16
N PHE A 533 3.38 2.67 -2.90
CA PHE A 533 4.44 3.52 -2.41
C PHE A 533 4.89 3.12 -1.01
N GLY A 534 6.10 3.53 -0.67
CA GLY A 534 6.65 3.33 0.66
C GLY A 534 7.83 4.24 0.94
N PHE A 535 8.44 4.01 2.09
CA PHE A 535 9.68 4.69 2.51
C PHE A 535 10.81 3.69 2.51
N ILE A 536 11.99 4.09 2.04
CA ILE A 536 13.18 3.25 2.15
C ILE A 536 13.52 3.04 3.63
N SER A 537 13.39 1.79 4.07
CA SER A 537 13.74 1.27 5.40
C SER A 537 14.53 -0.03 5.21
N GLY A 538 15.74 0.05 4.67
CA GLY A 538 16.41 -1.18 4.24
C GLY A 538 17.82 -1.09 3.68
N TRP A 539 18.41 0.11 3.54
CA TRP A 539 19.86 0.22 3.54
C TRP A 539 20.33 0.39 4.99
N ILE A 540 21.49 -0.19 5.35
CA ILE A 540 22.08 -0.14 6.70
C ILE A 540 22.17 1.31 7.26
N TRP A 541 22.08 2.30 6.38
CA TRP A 541 22.29 3.72 6.65
C TRP A 541 21.06 4.61 6.38
N GLY A 542 19.91 4.01 6.09
CA GLY A 542 18.67 4.76 5.88
C GLY A 542 18.43 5.77 7.00
N SER A 543 17.85 6.93 6.64
CA SER A 543 17.55 8.04 7.53
C SER A 543 17.15 7.55 8.94
N ALA A 544 17.79 8.07 9.99
CA ALA A 544 17.37 7.78 11.38
C ALA A 544 15.98 8.38 11.68
N TRP A 545 15.38 9.03 10.69
CA TRP A 545 14.02 9.52 10.62
C TRP A 545 13.15 8.65 9.68
N SER A 546 13.53 7.42 9.32
CA SER A 546 12.86 6.57 8.30
C SER A 546 11.41 6.14 8.57
N GLN A 547 10.86 6.45 9.75
CA GLN A 547 9.48 6.13 10.11
C GLN A 547 8.71 7.42 10.36
N PRO A 548 7.75 7.80 9.50
CA PRO A 548 6.94 8.97 9.75
C PRO A 548 6.19 8.85 11.09
N TRP A 549 6.15 9.95 11.84
CA TRP A 549 5.62 9.95 13.21
C TRP A 549 4.38 10.84 13.34
N TRP A 550 3.44 10.68 12.41
CA TRP A 550 2.23 11.49 12.29
C TRP A 550 1.05 10.67 11.76
N GLY A 551 -0.18 11.11 12.04
CA GLY A 551 -1.41 10.57 11.44
C GLY A 551 -1.49 9.04 11.44
N PRO A 552 -1.79 8.37 10.30
CA PRO A 552 -1.86 6.91 10.24
C PRO A 552 -0.51 6.21 10.43
N TRP A 553 0.60 6.95 10.40
CA TRP A 553 1.93 6.41 10.66
C TRP A 553 2.27 6.32 12.16
N TYR A 554 1.46 6.95 13.02
CA TYR A 554 1.69 7.03 14.45
C TYR A 554 1.37 5.70 15.16
N GLY A 555 2.35 5.13 15.87
CA GLY A 555 2.16 4.05 16.84
C GLY A 555 2.02 2.63 16.28
N TYR A 556 2.06 2.43 14.96
CA TYR A 556 1.89 1.11 14.36
C TYR A 556 2.68 0.94 13.06
N TYR A 557 3.94 0.51 13.19
CA TYR A 557 4.61 -0.31 12.18
C TYR A 557 5.39 -1.39 12.93
N PRO A 558 5.09 -2.68 12.74
CA PRO A 558 6.07 -3.71 13.05
C PRO A 558 7.37 -3.31 12.32
N PRO A 559 8.55 -3.40 12.96
CA PRO A 559 9.80 -3.19 12.26
C PRO A 559 9.94 -4.28 11.19
N TYR A 560 9.42 -4.01 9.99
CA TYR A 560 9.67 -4.81 8.82
C TYR A 560 11.11 -4.51 8.42
N HIS A 561 12.02 -5.35 8.91
CA HIS A 561 13.36 -5.48 8.37
C HIS A 561 13.34 -6.68 7.42
N PRO A 562 12.88 -6.55 6.17
CA PRO A 562 13.14 -7.59 5.20
C PRO A 562 14.66 -7.55 4.99
N GLY A 563 15.32 -8.61 5.43
CA GLY A 563 16.75 -8.77 5.23
C GLY A 563 17.06 -8.62 3.75
N TYR A 564 17.94 -7.65 3.46
CA TYR A 564 18.72 -7.49 2.24
C TYR A 564 17.96 -7.46 0.90
N TRP A 565 18.09 -6.31 0.21
CA TRP A 565 17.45 -5.87 -1.04
C TRP A 565 16.05 -5.26 -0.87
N GLY A 566 16.03 -3.96 -0.52
CA GLY A 566 14.86 -3.11 -0.79
C GLY A 566 13.81 -3.03 0.33
N GLY A 567 14.21 -3.17 1.60
CA GLY A 567 13.27 -2.99 2.70
C GLY A 567 12.60 -1.63 2.67
N GLY A 568 11.28 -1.62 2.52
CA GLY A 568 10.46 -0.43 2.54
C GLY A 568 9.39 -0.54 3.61
N VAL A 569 9.02 0.58 4.22
CA VAL A 569 7.74 0.70 4.92
C VAL A 569 6.69 0.96 3.85
N SER A 570 5.93 -0.06 3.47
CA SER A 570 4.81 0.09 2.52
C SER A 570 3.54 0.56 3.23
N VAL A 571 2.61 1.12 2.46
CA VAL A 571 1.23 1.35 2.91
C VAL A 571 0.64 0.03 3.39
N TYR A 572 0.06 0.04 4.59
CA TYR A 572 -0.58 -1.14 5.20
C TYR A 572 -2.10 -0.94 5.23
N ASN A 573 -2.88 -2.02 5.16
CA ASN A 573 -4.31 -1.92 5.39
C ASN A 573 -4.56 -1.70 6.89
N VAL A 574 -4.99 -0.49 7.29
CA VAL A 574 -5.31 -0.18 8.71
C VAL A 574 -6.42 -1.08 9.27
N TYR A 575 -7.15 -1.82 8.43
CA TYR A 575 -8.20 -2.74 8.84
C TYR A 575 -7.71 -4.18 9.10
N ASN A 576 -6.48 -4.56 8.72
CA ASN A 576 -6.01 -5.97 8.68
C ASN A 576 -5.54 -6.59 10.01
N HIS A 577 -6.26 -6.33 11.09
CA HIS A 577 -5.99 -6.92 12.41
C HIS A 577 -6.35 -8.42 12.56
N TRP A 578 -6.46 -9.21 11.47
CA TRP A 578 -7.02 -10.59 11.52
C TRP A 578 -6.32 -11.66 10.62
N GLY A 579 -4.99 -11.71 10.51
CA GLY A 579 -4.30 -12.87 9.86
C GLY A 579 -2.77 -12.81 9.75
N ASN A 580 -2.09 -13.98 9.67
CA ASN A 580 -0.61 -14.12 9.73
C ASN A 580 0.09 -14.51 8.39
N THR A 581 -0.63 -14.53 7.27
CA THR A 581 -0.07 -14.89 5.96
C THR A 581 -0.49 -13.85 4.93
N VAL A 582 0.49 -13.26 4.24
CA VAL A 582 0.25 -12.34 3.11
C VAL A 582 0.58 -13.10 1.83
N ALA A 583 -0.45 -13.42 1.06
CA ALA A 583 -0.33 -13.91 -0.30
C ALA A 583 -0.73 -12.77 -1.24
N GLN A 584 0.06 -12.52 -2.27
CA GLN A 584 -0.19 -11.48 -3.26
C GLN A 584 -0.11 -12.07 -4.66
N GLY A 585 -1.09 -11.75 -5.51
CA GLY A 585 -1.06 -12.20 -6.88
C GLY A 585 -2.06 -11.47 -7.75
N VAL A 586 -1.71 -11.36 -9.03
CA VAL A 586 -2.58 -10.88 -10.09
C VAL A 586 -3.37 -12.07 -10.61
N ARG A 587 -4.70 -11.91 -10.66
CA ARG A 587 -5.60 -12.85 -11.34
C ARG A 587 -6.30 -12.12 -12.47
N ALA A 588 -6.07 -12.59 -13.68
CA ALA A 588 -6.83 -12.22 -14.87
C ALA A 588 -7.73 -13.41 -15.23
N ASP A 589 -9.03 -13.21 -15.11
CA ASP A 589 -10.03 -14.13 -15.64
C ASP A 589 -10.53 -13.58 -16.98
N TRP A 590 -10.78 -14.44 -17.96
CA TRP A 590 -11.39 -14.04 -19.23
C TRP A 590 -12.51 -14.99 -19.61
N SER A 591 -13.49 -14.45 -20.31
CA SER A 591 -14.56 -15.20 -20.94
C SER A 591 -14.92 -14.53 -22.26
N ASN A 592 -14.83 -15.28 -23.35
CA ASN A 592 -15.25 -14.86 -24.67
C ASN A 592 -16.55 -15.60 -25.05
N PRO A 593 -17.71 -14.94 -24.92
CA PRO A 593 -19.01 -15.55 -25.20
C PRO A 593 -19.22 -15.89 -26.69
N TRP A 594 -18.45 -15.31 -27.62
CA TRP A 594 -18.61 -15.54 -29.06
C TRP A 594 -18.00 -16.85 -29.54
N ASN A 595 -16.94 -17.32 -28.89
CA ASN A 595 -16.27 -18.58 -29.25
C ASN A 595 -16.30 -19.62 -28.12
N GLY A 596 -16.92 -19.28 -26.98
CA GLY A 596 -17.13 -20.16 -25.83
C GLY A 596 -15.88 -20.36 -24.97
N HIS A 597 -14.75 -19.70 -25.27
CA HIS A 597 -13.55 -19.84 -24.46
C HIS A 597 -13.67 -19.08 -23.14
N TYR A 598 -13.28 -19.72 -22.05
CA TYR A 598 -13.12 -19.06 -20.76
C TYR A 598 -11.89 -19.62 -20.07
N GLY A 599 -11.23 -18.78 -19.29
CA GLY A 599 -9.98 -19.15 -18.68
C GLY A 599 -9.59 -18.22 -17.55
N SER A 600 -8.52 -18.60 -16.89
CA SER A 600 -7.96 -17.88 -15.76
C SER A 600 -6.45 -17.96 -15.84
N ASN A 601 -5.77 -16.86 -15.57
CA ASN A 601 -4.33 -16.79 -15.41
C ASN A 601 -4.07 -16.13 -14.06
N VAL A 602 -3.26 -16.80 -13.26
CA VAL A 602 -2.80 -16.32 -11.98
C VAL A 602 -1.29 -16.27 -12.00
N ARG A 603 -0.73 -15.18 -11.49
CA ARG A 603 0.66 -15.11 -11.08
C ARG A 603 0.71 -14.51 -9.69
N GLY A 604 1.53 -15.06 -8.82
CA GLY A 604 1.59 -14.59 -7.46
C GLY A 604 2.89 -14.97 -6.79
N SER A 605 3.18 -14.26 -5.72
CA SER A 605 4.24 -14.57 -4.79
C SER A 605 3.65 -14.73 -3.41
N PHE A 606 4.36 -15.46 -2.56
CA PHE A 606 4.00 -15.57 -1.17
C PHE A 606 5.22 -15.39 -0.31
N TYR A 607 4.99 -14.85 0.87
CA TYR A 607 6.02 -14.69 1.88
C TYR A 607 5.46 -15.14 3.23
N ASN A 608 6.16 -16.05 3.90
CA ASN A 608 5.79 -16.56 5.20
C ASN A 608 6.55 -15.80 6.30
N ASN A 609 5.83 -14.93 7.02
CA ASN A 609 6.38 -14.05 8.04
C ASN A 609 6.99 -14.78 9.26
N ALA A 610 6.66 -16.05 9.50
CA ALA A 610 7.20 -16.83 10.62
C ALA A 610 8.43 -17.65 10.25
N THR A 611 8.59 -18.02 8.98
CA THR A 611 9.64 -18.94 8.52
C THR A 611 10.61 -18.32 7.51
N GLY A 612 10.31 -17.13 6.98
CA GLY A 612 11.07 -16.49 5.90
C GLY A 612 10.95 -17.20 4.54
N GLY A 613 10.17 -18.28 4.47
CA GLY A 613 9.93 -19.01 3.24
C GLY A 613 9.19 -18.16 2.23
N HIS A 614 9.66 -18.16 0.99
CA HIS A 614 9.09 -17.34 -0.07
C HIS A 614 9.10 -18.09 -1.40
N GLY A 615 8.29 -17.61 -2.33
CA GLY A 615 8.22 -18.21 -3.65
C GLY A 615 7.38 -17.39 -4.60
N ALA A 616 7.50 -17.72 -5.87
CA ALA A 616 6.71 -17.14 -6.95
C ALA A 616 6.13 -18.29 -7.77
N GLY A 617 4.93 -18.11 -8.29
CA GLY A 617 4.29 -19.10 -9.12
C GLY A 617 3.30 -18.47 -10.08
N TYR A 618 3.02 -19.20 -11.13
CA TYR A 618 1.97 -18.90 -12.08
C TYR A 618 1.14 -20.15 -12.32
N ALA A 619 -0.12 -19.97 -12.69
CA ALA A 619 -0.96 -21.01 -13.22
C ALA A 619 -1.95 -20.40 -14.20
N TRP A 620 -2.22 -21.09 -15.29
CA TRP A 620 -3.20 -20.69 -16.26
C TRP A 620 -4.03 -21.88 -16.71
N ARG A 621 -5.25 -21.59 -17.12
CA ARG A 621 -6.16 -22.56 -17.73
C ARG A 621 -7.01 -21.86 -18.78
N ASP A 622 -7.28 -22.55 -19.87
CA ASP A 622 -8.24 -22.17 -20.90
C ASP A 622 -9.12 -23.38 -21.23
N THR A 623 -10.43 -23.15 -21.23
CA THR A 623 -11.45 -24.15 -21.54
C THR A 623 -12.38 -23.60 -22.61
N ASN A 624 -12.59 -24.38 -23.67
CA ASN A 624 -13.64 -24.10 -24.64
C ASN A 624 -14.97 -24.71 -24.14
N GLY A 625 -15.90 -23.86 -23.73
CA GLY A 625 -17.23 -24.23 -23.23
C GLY A 625 -18.14 -24.92 -24.25
N ASN A 626 -17.87 -24.80 -25.55
CA ASN A 626 -18.67 -25.46 -26.59
C ASN A 626 -18.33 -26.96 -26.76
N ASN A 627 -17.09 -27.34 -26.50
CA ASN A 627 -16.61 -28.71 -26.76
C ASN A 627 -15.87 -29.36 -25.58
N GLY A 628 -15.65 -28.63 -24.48
CA GLY A 628 -15.02 -29.10 -23.25
C GLY A 628 -13.50 -29.28 -23.32
N ILE A 629 -12.85 -28.94 -24.44
CA ILE A 629 -11.39 -29.05 -24.57
C ILE A 629 -10.75 -28.07 -23.58
N THR A 630 -9.84 -28.57 -22.75
CA THR A 630 -9.17 -27.80 -21.69
C THR A 630 -7.67 -27.95 -21.79
N HIS A 631 -6.94 -26.85 -21.66
CA HIS A 631 -5.49 -26.87 -21.53
C HIS A 631 -5.06 -25.87 -20.45
N GLY A 632 -3.94 -26.16 -19.82
CA GLY A 632 -3.46 -25.40 -18.69
C GLY A 632 -2.00 -25.68 -18.39
N GLY A 633 -1.40 -24.79 -17.62
CA GLY A 633 -0.04 -24.95 -17.16
C GLY A 633 0.19 -24.20 -15.87
N ALA A 634 1.13 -24.69 -15.08
CA ALA A 634 1.52 -24.06 -13.83
C ALA A 634 3.03 -24.20 -13.64
N GLY A 635 3.62 -23.24 -12.96
CA GLY A 635 5.02 -23.31 -12.59
C GLY A 635 5.29 -22.46 -11.37
N GLY A 636 6.33 -22.78 -10.63
CA GLY A 636 6.71 -22.01 -9.47
C GLY A 636 8.05 -22.41 -8.89
N VAL A 637 8.60 -21.48 -8.14
CA VAL A 637 9.83 -21.61 -7.38
C VAL A 637 9.54 -21.30 -5.92
N ARG A 638 10.12 -22.09 -5.02
CA ARG A 638 10.03 -21.89 -3.57
C ARG A 638 11.42 -22.00 -2.96
N PHE A 639 11.69 -21.12 -2.02
CA PHE A 639 12.86 -21.16 -1.16
C PHE A 639 12.47 -21.19 0.31
N ASN A 640 13.16 -22.02 1.10
CA ASN A 640 13.04 -22.07 2.55
C ASN A 640 14.38 -21.69 3.21
N PRO A 641 14.49 -20.52 3.85
CA PRO A 641 15.75 -20.07 4.45
C PRO A 641 16.11 -20.82 5.74
N GLN A 642 15.17 -21.47 6.41
CA GLN A 642 15.45 -22.26 7.62
C GLN A 642 16.15 -23.59 7.31
N THR A 643 15.97 -24.11 6.10
CA THR A 643 16.53 -25.40 5.68
C THR A 643 17.48 -25.29 4.49
N GLY A 644 17.65 -24.09 3.92
CA GLY A 644 18.47 -23.85 2.71
C GLY A 644 17.95 -24.49 1.43
N ARG A 645 16.70 -24.99 1.40
CA ARG A 645 16.16 -25.79 0.30
C ARG A 645 15.44 -24.90 -0.71
N ALA A 646 15.81 -25.03 -1.98
CA ALA A 646 15.13 -24.42 -3.13
C ALA A 646 14.48 -25.53 -3.97
N VAL A 647 13.25 -25.32 -4.43
CA VAL A 647 12.56 -26.26 -5.32
C VAL A 647 11.88 -25.45 -6.41
N ALA A 648 12.06 -25.87 -7.66
CA ALA A 648 11.34 -25.33 -8.80
C ALA A 648 10.61 -26.45 -9.53
N ALA A 649 9.38 -26.19 -9.97
CA ALA A 649 8.60 -27.12 -10.75
C ALA A 649 7.76 -26.37 -11.77
N ASN A 650 7.54 -26.98 -12.93
CA ASN A 650 6.57 -26.52 -13.92
C ASN A 650 5.95 -27.72 -14.63
N GLY A 651 4.69 -27.58 -14.99
CA GLY A 651 3.96 -28.59 -15.75
C GLY A 651 2.86 -27.96 -16.60
N ALA A 652 2.52 -28.62 -17.69
CA ALA A 652 1.43 -28.24 -18.55
C ALA A 652 0.71 -29.48 -19.08
N GLY A 653 -0.56 -29.33 -19.41
CA GLY A 653 -1.35 -30.41 -19.97
C GLY A 653 -2.54 -29.91 -20.77
N ALA A 654 -3.03 -30.79 -21.64
CA ALA A 654 -4.22 -30.58 -22.45
C ALA A 654 -5.05 -31.85 -22.48
N TYR A 655 -6.37 -31.69 -22.49
CA TYR A 655 -7.34 -32.79 -22.48
C TYR A 655 -8.50 -32.51 -23.43
N ASN A 656 -8.82 -33.50 -24.27
CA ASN A 656 -9.97 -33.47 -25.18
C ASN A 656 -11.01 -34.53 -24.77
N PRO A 657 -12.16 -34.13 -24.19
CA PRO A 657 -13.18 -35.07 -23.73
C PRO A 657 -13.92 -35.78 -24.87
N ASN A 658 -13.86 -35.28 -26.11
CA ASN A 658 -14.56 -35.89 -27.25
C ASN A 658 -13.81 -37.07 -27.85
N THR A 659 -12.48 -37.11 -27.69
CA THR A 659 -11.62 -38.18 -28.23
C THR A 659 -10.96 -39.02 -27.15
N GLY A 660 -11.01 -38.58 -25.88
CA GLY A 660 -10.30 -39.22 -24.77
C GLY A 660 -8.78 -38.98 -24.78
N ASN A 661 -8.27 -38.21 -25.74
CA ASN A 661 -6.84 -37.91 -25.84
C ASN A 661 -6.44 -36.84 -24.82
N GLY A 662 -5.34 -37.10 -24.11
CA GLY A 662 -4.71 -36.15 -23.18
C GLY A 662 -3.19 -36.22 -23.27
N ILE A 663 -2.54 -35.09 -22.98
CA ILE A 663 -1.08 -34.99 -22.89
C ILE A 663 -0.74 -34.15 -21.66
N ALA A 664 0.31 -34.54 -20.95
CA ALA A 664 0.87 -33.77 -19.85
C ALA A 664 2.41 -33.88 -19.90
N GLY A 665 3.08 -32.78 -19.57
CA GLY A 665 4.53 -32.71 -19.42
C GLY A 665 4.89 -31.95 -18.15
N GLU A 666 5.91 -32.41 -17.43
CA GLU A 666 6.37 -31.81 -16.18
C GLU A 666 7.89 -31.82 -16.11
N SER A 667 8.48 -30.79 -15.50
CA SER A 667 9.89 -30.74 -15.11
C SER A 667 10.01 -30.17 -13.70
N ALA A 668 10.82 -30.82 -12.87
CA ALA A 668 11.10 -30.39 -11.50
C ALA A 668 12.59 -30.54 -11.16
N THR A 669 13.14 -29.60 -10.40
CA THR A 669 14.48 -29.66 -9.81
C THR A 669 14.38 -29.66 -8.28
N ALA A 670 15.15 -30.54 -7.64
CA ALA A 670 15.09 -30.83 -6.21
C ALA A 670 16.24 -30.22 -5.41
#